data_AF-A0A0G4H9S7-F1
#
_entry.id   AF-A0A0G4H9S7-F1
#
_cell.length_a   1.000
_cell.length_b   1.000
_cell.length_c   1.000
_cell.angle_alpha   90.00
_cell.angle_beta   90.00
_cell.angle_gamma   90.00
#
_symmetry.space_group_name_H-M   'P 1'
#
loop_
_entity.id
_entity.type
_entity.pdbx_description
1 polymer ?
#
loop_
_entity_poly.entity_id
_entity_poly.type
_entity_poly.pdbx_seq_one_letter_code
_entity_poly.pdbx_strand_id
1 'polypeptide(L)'
;MHPLSLDSSNLRVFQRCRKWAVSCRTTTIAELKDEGDVEVTRSRLLNYDLLMRWDFPFLASLQHSLSAVSSSRFSSSLVEPVSPLFFFFLARTRFNREEFCKDFVLGTRCVLHLLCRLRIAMETVSDEPVDVCASALSAIVSHGSPPAELISALASHKDGFATGWLVVHFIKHMEAGEPLRSLDLSEFSLDAGKLRLLLSSVPVGPDFLETLKGGLHVCTGPCLLALKRFLQRATSSSPPSSLKNLNLSKCDLSDSAGGTLLHSLPPSLEYLELNENRLRSLTMEALRSAFSEGTLSKLLGLDVSNNPLGPSGVATLARGLSASERVLPLQSLKLSNTAAKAEGVKALSAPLKEGKAPSLQVLDLGGNDMRAEGVGGLAGAVGPGTLSSLRVLILKENRLAKKSGGEWEFSDLIALLSNLIQFSALQELDVSENNLLGTSDDESPAPMIGQALEGGRLWALRTLNLLNTGICQEDLTAVCTALAGGTAASLQVLKLCRVDVPPGQILASAFDSNHLSQLRDLTFEDDAGWLSEGLGVVTRCLANGKAPSLIRLKIGVIHSTDPNTHVDEILGGLAEGLREKKFSSLEDLDLEFWPDSEHDFAPTEPLCEFGRALGEGGLSSLRRLSLFWFEQLSAGVGALAEGLGSGGLVSLEELCLQVSCGGGEENGCRELGEVLSTGKVPSLQKLLLECNVNSSLQRFAEGLGLGCLSPEVGVNLILHTAYADSTYEASAAVKAVAALIRDGKVAGLRKIAFEDGDQSSDPSDQSGIVGGAAQDLGEALAHVGDWGGSQKGIEELKIDCQVFNSDCPMGLSGLFSGIASGRGSLPSLHTISIPNLLPINVSAVRPLAECITKGKFPRLRNMQFSSSEAISFGQEGMRALSVALCSPHAKSLRSLTLRSEERSDNVEARTAEAAQMAALSTAFSFGQLIGLKELSFRGELFPESVSALCVGLGSGKLRSLRSLELPRVPVGDDEGTSALCQALSAEKMPELRSLKLGSVNDAGLKKMITEWGQITPPPLEKLDLSDASVGDEGLAALASLAGAGRLPFLWELPLPKRNGDAISSNTRAMLQAFSLLA
;
A
#
# COMPACT_ATOMS: atom_id res chain seq x y z
N MET A 1 45.90 -46.13 34.16
CA MET A 1 45.34 -47.08 35.15
C MET A 1 43.84 -46.83 35.25
N HIS A 2 43.06 -47.92 35.19
CA HIS A 2 41.60 -48.13 35.33
C HIS A 2 40.73 -47.08 36.09
N PRO A 3 39.37 -47.14 36.01
CA PRO A 3 38.48 -47.17 34.81
C PRO A 3 37.19 -46.33 35.01
N LEU A 4 36.41 -46.05 33.95
CA LEU A 4 34.98 -45.73 34.11
C LEU A 4 34.15 -46.59 33.16
N SER A 5 33.17 -47.27 33.75
CA SER A 5 32.38 -48.37 33.21
C SER A 5 31.45 -47.93 32.07
N LEU A 6 31.56 -48.61 30.93
CA LEU A 6 30.59 -48.58 29.84
C LEU A 6 29.35 -49.41 30.23
N ASP A 7 28.20 -48.75 30.26
CA ASP A 7 26.90 -49.39 30.46
C ASP A 7 26.52 -50.21 29.22
N SER A 8 26.47 -51.53 29.39
CA SER A 8 26.26 -52.55 28.34
C SER A 8 24.85 -52.55 27.70
N SER A 9 23.96 -51.68 28.21
CA SER A 9 22.57 -51.53 27.75
C SER A 9 22.47 -50.73 26.44
N ASN A 10 23.23 -49.64 26.28
CA ASN A 10 23.18 -48.78 25.09
C ASN A 10 23.79 -49.43 23.84
N LEU A 11 24.83 -50.27 24.00
CA LEU A 11 25.45 -50.97 22.87
C LEU A 11 24.51 -52.03 22.25
N ARG A 12 23.65 -52.65 23.08
CA ARG A 12 22.66 -53.65 22.62
C ARG A 12 21.48 -53.01 21.86
N VAL A 13 21.09 -51.78 22.24
CA VAL A 13 20.07 -51.01 21.53
C VAL A 13 20.60 -50.56 20.17
N PHE A 14 21.84 -50.07 20.11
CA PHE A 14 22.47 -49.63 18.86
C PHE A 14 22.66 -50.81 17.87
N GLN A 15 23.04 -52.00 18.35
CA GLN A 15 23.15 -53.20 17.52
C GLN A 15 21.79 -53.75 17.06
N ARG A 16 20.71 -53.58 17.83
CA ARG A 16 19.34 -53.95 17.42
C ARG A 16 18.80 -53.00 16.35
N CYS A 17 19.01 -51.69 16.49
CA CYS A 17 18.61 -50.71 15.47
C CYS A 17 19.35 -50.92 14.15
N ARG A 18 20.64 -51.27 14.19
CA ARG A 18 21.43 -51.57 12.98
C ARG A 18 20.98 -52.87 12.29
N LYS A 19 20.55 -53.89 13.03
CA LYS A 19 19.95 -55.11 12.45
C LYS A 19 18.56 -54.86 11.86
N TRP A 20 17.75 -53.98 12.46
CA TRP A 20 16.43 -53.62 11.94
C TRP A 20 16.53 -52.80 10.64
N ALA A 21 17.47 -51.85 10.56
CA ALA A 21 17.72 -51.06 9.36
C ALA A 21 18.24 -51.87 8.16
N VAL A 22 18.97 -52.97 8.40
CA VAL A 22 19.41 -53.91 7.35
C VAL A 22 18.26 -54.82 6.89
N SER A 23 17.35 -55.19 7.79
CA SER A 23 16.17 -56.03 7.47
C SER A 23 15.11 -55.30 6.64
N CYS A 24 14.98 -53.97 6.77
CA CYS A 24 14.02 -53.19 5.97
C CYS A 24 14.50 -52.88 4.54
N ARG A 25 15.78 -53.09 4.20
CA ARG A 25 16.31 -52.86 2.84
C ARG A 25 16.06 -54.02 1.86
N THR A 26 15.56 -55.16 2.32
CA THR A 26 15.49 -56.41 1.51
C THR A 26 14.08 -56.94 1.25
N THR A 27 13.02 -56.20 1.58
CA THR A 27 11.65 -56.63 1.25
C THR A 27 11.15 -55.82 0.06
N THR A 28 11.48 -56.28 -1.14
CA THR A 28 10.99 -55.74 -2.41
C THR A 28 9.53 -56.16 -2.62
N ILE A 29 8.76 -55.26 -3.21
CA ILE A 29 7.37 -55.38 -3.64
C ILE A 29 7.17 -56.68 -4.45
N ALA A 30 6.59 -57.73 -3.85
CA ALA A 30 6.15 -58.93 -4.59
C ALA A 30 5.10 -59.83 -3.90
N GLU A 31 4.81 -59.72 -2.60
CA GLU A 31 3.98 -60.71 -1.89
C GLU A 31 2.75 -60.12 -1.19
N LEU A 32 1.86 -59.49 -1.95
CA LEU A 32 0.46 -59.26 -1.55
C LEU A 32 -0.48 -59.66 -2.69
N LYS A 33 -0.42 -60.96 -3.02
CA LYS A 33 -1.53 -61.70 -3.60
C LYS A 33 -1.70 -62.94 -2.74
N ASP A 34 -2.57 -62.86 -1.74
CA ASP A 34 -3.53 -63.94 -1.47
C ASP A 34 -4.51 -63.50 -0.37
N GLU A 35 -5.79 -63.67 -0.71
CA GLU A 35 -6.94 -63.52 0.15
C GLU A 35 -6.96 -64.63 1.22
N GLY A 36 -7.28 -64.29 2.46
CA GLY A 36 -7.51 -65.30 3.50
C GLY A 36 -7.72 -64.73 4.91
N ASP A 37 -8.97 -64.84 5.38
CA ASP A 37 -9.42 -64.86 6.78
C ASP A 37 -9.50 -63.56 7.61
N VAL A 38 -10.72 -63.01 7.63
CA VAL A 38 -11.24 -61.89 8.44
C VAL A 38 -11.80 -62.33 9.81
N GLU A 39 -11.55 -63.54 10.30
CA GLU A 39 -12.33 -64.10 11.42
C GLU A 39 -11.56 -64.40 12.72
N VAL A 40 -10.51 -63.64 13.05
CA VAL A 40 -9.79 -63.79 14.34
C VAL A 40 -9.69 -62.49 15.17
N THR A 41 -10.11 -61.35 14.62
CA THR A 41 -9.98 -60.04 15.33
C THR A 41 -11.27 -59.57 16.01
N ARG A 42 -12.33 -60.40 16.06
CA ARG A 42 -13.63 -60.04 16.66
C ARG A 42 -13.85 -60.53 18.10
N SER A 43 -12.96 -61.37 18.64
CA SER A 43 -13.13 -61.95 20.00
C SER A 43 -12.26 -61.31 21.10
N ARG A 44 -11.48 -60.27 20.81
CA ARG A 44 -10.60 -59.60 21.81
C ARG A 44 -11.05 -58.22 22.28
N LEU A 45 -12.20 -57.72 21.82
CA LEU A 45 -12.72 -56.38 22.18
C LEU A 45 -13.90 -56.40 23.17
N LEU A 46 -14.26 -57.55 23.74
CA LEU A 46 -15.44 -57.70 24.62
C LEU A 46 -15.10 -57.85 26.11
N ASN A 47 -13.94 -57.37 26.56
CA ASN A 47 -13.48 -57.55 27.94
C ASN A 47 -12.96 -56.27 28.62
N TYR A 48 -13.57 -55.11 28.33
CA TYR A 48 -13.28 -53.84 29.01
C TYR A 48 -14.53 -53.02 29.36
N ASP A 49 -15.65 -53.67 29.69
CA ASP A 49 -16.91 -53.01 30.11
C ASP A 49 -17.17 -53.01 31.63
N LEU A 50 -16.15 -53.24 32.45
CA LEU A 50 -16.28 -53.31 33.91
C LEU A 50 -15.14 -52.55 34.59
N LEU A 51 -15.11 -51.21 34.50
CA LEU A 51 -14.37 -50.32 35.44
C LEU A 51 -14.56 -48.82 35.12
N MET A 52 -15.80 -48.31 35.18
CA MET A 52 -16.06 -46.87 35.29
C MET A 52 -17.28 -46.62 36.19
N ARG A 53 -17.04 -46.55 37.50
CA ARG A 53 -17.99 -46.08 38.53
C ARG A 53 -17.26 -45.18 39.52
N TRP A 54 -16.89 -43.97 39.12
CA TRP A 54 -16.44 -42.93 40.05
C TRP A 54 -17.07 -41.60 39.63
N ASP A 55 -17.88 -41.05 40.53
CA ASP A 55 -18.71 -39.85 40.39
C ASP A 55 -17.87 -38.56 40.31
N PHE A 56 -18.25 -37.65 39.40
CA PHE A 56 -17.89 -36.22 39.46
C PHE A 56 -19.07 -35.35 39.00
N PRO A 57 -19.58 -34.41 39.83
CA PRO A 57 -20.73 -33.58 39.49
C PRO A 57 -20.28 -32.33 38.71
N PHE A 58 -20.20 -32.42 37.38
CA PHE A 58 -20.12 -31.22 36.52
C PHE A 58 -20.73 -31.39 35.11
N LEU A 59 -21.30 -32.55 34.78
CA LEU A 59 -21.86 -32.85 33.44
C LEU A 59 -23.40 -32.99 33.40
N ALA A 60 -24.12 -32.58 34.44
CA ALA A 60 -25.59 -32.59 34.45
C ALA A 60 -26.23 -31.33 33.83
N SER A 61 -25.44 -30.30 33.50
CA SER A 61 -25.96 -29.04 32.91
C SER A 61 -25.92 -29.02 31.38
N LEU A 62 -25.14 -29.91 30.73
CA LEU A 62 -25.01 -29.93 29.26
C LEU A 62 -25.99 -30.87 28.55
N GLN A 63 -26.68 -31.73 29.28
CA GLN A 63 -27.55 -32.77 28.71
C GLN A 63 -28.99 -32.30 28.46
N HIS A 64 -29.35 -31.07 28.89
CA HIS A 64 -30.67 -30.49 28.67
C HIS A 64 -30.82 -29.68 27.38
N SER A 65 -29.72 -29.42 26.64
CA SER A 65 -29.71 -28.53 25.47
C SER A 65 -29.64 -29.25 24.11
N LEU A 66 -29.65 -30.59 24.08
CA LEU A 66 -29.50 -31.37 22.83
C LEU A 66 -30.69 -32.30 22.50
N SER A 67 -31.81 -32.22 23.22
CA SER A 67 -33.01 -33.02 22.93
C SER A 67 -34.10 -32.31 22.10
N ALA A 68 -33.85 -31.10 21.57
CA ALA A 68 -34.90 -30.26 20.98
C ALA A 68 -34.86 -30.08 19.44
N VAL A 69 -34.01 -30.79 18.69
CA VAL A 69 -34.02 -30.69 17.21
C VAL A 69 -33.87 -32.07 16.58
N SER A 70 -34.94 -32.87 16.60
CA SER A 70 -35.06 -34.05 15.75
C SER A 70 -36.51 -34.24 15.28
N SER A 71 -36.98 -33.40 14.36
CA SER A 71 -38.13 -33.74 13.53
C SER A 71 -38.20 -32.87 12.26
N SER A 72 -37.73 -33.41 11.14
CA SER A 72 -38.39 -33.43 9.82
C SER A 72 -37.38 -33.61 8.68
N ARG A 73 -37.79 -34.35 7.66
CA ARG A 73 -37.01 -34.97 6.57
C ARG A 73 -36.57 -33.95 5.51
N PHE A 74 -35.37 -34.08 4.93
CA PHE A 74 -35.14 -34.30 3.47
C PHE A 74 -33.65 -34.53 3.10
N SER A 75 -33.46 -35.48 2.19
CA SER A 75 -32.40 -35.84 1.22
C SER A 75 -30.94 -35.32 1.29
N SER A 76 -30.02 -36.30 1.40
CA SER A 76 -28.75 -36.51 0.66
C SER A 76 -27.93 -35.32 0.13
N SER A 77 -26.81 -35.01 0.80
CA SER A 77 -25.44 -35.03 0.26
C SER A 77 -24.40 -34.61 1.32
N LEU A 78 -23.25 -35.29 1.32
CA LEU A 78 -21.98 -35.01 2.02
C LEU A 78 -22.01 -34.45 3.46
N VAL A 79 -21.76 -35.33 4.44
CA VAL A 79 -21.20 -34.97 5.75
C VAL A 79 -20.06 -35.95 6.07
N GLU A 80 -18.82 -35.49 6.02
CA GLU A 80 -17.66 -36.21 6.55
C GLU A 80 -17.57 -36.06 8.09
N PRO A 81 -17.17 -37.10 8.85
CA PRO A 81 -17.10 -37.02 10.30
C PRO A 81 -15.76 -36.45 10.79
N VAL A 82 -15.82 -35.41 11.63
CA VAL A 82 -14.67 -34.91 12.39
C VAL A 82 -14.28 -35.94 13.47
N SER A 83 -13.03 -36.40 13.45
CA SER A 83 -12.53 -37.48 14.32
C SER A 83 -12.30 -37.04 15.78
N PRO A 84 -12.71 -37.82 16.81
CA PRO A 84 -12.68 -37.41 18.24
C PRO A 84 -11.29 -37.44 18.91
N LEU A 85 -10.24 -37.85 18.20
CA LEU A 85 -8.90 -38.07 18.75
C LEU A 85 -8.19 -36.77 19.19
N PHE A 86 -8.56 -35.62 18.63
CA PHE A 86 -7.88 -34.35 18.89
C PHE A 86 -8.19 -33.79 20.30
N PHE A 87 -9.37 -34.06 20.84
CA PHE A 87 -9.77 -33.59 22.18
C PHE A 87 -9.14 -34.39 23.33
N PHE A 88 -8.72 -35.63 23.06
CA PHE A 88 -8.19 -36.52 24.11
C PHE A 88 -6.78 -36.12 24.58
N PHE A 89 -6.01 -35.40 23.75
CA PHE A 89 -4.62 -35.06 24.04
C PHE A 89 -4.44 -33.81 24.94
N LEU A 90 -5.42 -32.90 24.97
CA LEU A 90 -5.33 -31.66 25.75
C LEU A 90 -5.57 -31.85 27.26
N ALA A 91 -6.14 -32.99 27.69
CA ALA A 91 -6.55 -33.21 29.07
C ALA A 91 -5.47 -33.80 30.00
N ARG A 92 -4.28 -34.16 29.49
CA ARG A 92 -3.29 -34.94 30.26
C ARG A 92 -1.91 -34.28 30.30
N THR A 93 -1.77 -33.22 31.10
CA THR A 93 -0.45 -32.62 31.41
C THR A 93 -0.25 -32.43 32.92
N ARG A 94 0.22 -33.49 33.61
CA ARG A 94 1.03 -33.39 34.84
C ARG A 94 2.10 -34.48 34.81
N PHE A 95 3.36 -34.06 34.88
CA PHE A 95 4.55 -34.86 34.57
C PHE A 95 5.04 -35.73 35.73
N ASN A 96 5.46 -36.96 35.42
CA ASN A 96 6.40 -37.77 36.20
C ASN A 96 7.54 -38.26 35.28
N ARG A 97 8.79 -38.23 35.75
CA ARG A 97 10.01 -38.24 34.89
C ARG A 97 10.31 -39.56 34.16
N GLU A 98 9.78 -40.70 34.58
CA GLU A 98 10.05 -42.02 33.97
C GLU A 98 9.05 -42.44 32.89
N GLU A 99 7.81 -41.94 32.92
CA GLU A 99 6.83 -42.19 31.85
C GLU A 99 7.15 -41.40 30.58
N PHE A 100 7.88 -40.27 30.69
CA PHE A 100 8.26 -39.45 29.54
C PHE A 100 9.07 -40.23 28.50
N CYS A 101 9.96 -41.15 28.89
CA CYS A 101 10.70 -41.97 27.93
C CYS A 101 9.83 -43.01 27.20
N LYS A 102 8.76 -43.51 27.82
CA LYS A 102 7.85 -44.48 27.20
C LYS A 102 6.80 -43.80 26.34
N ASP A 103 6.28 -42.66 26.79
CA ASP A 103 5.35 -41.82 26.02
C ASP A 103 6.05 -41.10 24.86
N PHE A 104 7.35 -40.80 24.97
CA PHE A 104 8.15 -40.27 23.86
C PHE A 104 8.35 -41.30 22.74
N VAL A 105 8.56 -42.58 23.08
CA VAL A 105 8.68 -43.69 22.12
C VAL A 105 7.33 -44.08 21.50
N LEU A 106 6.23 -44.02 22.28
CA LEU A 106 4.87 -44.20 21.74
C LEU A 106 4.43 -43.01 20.88
N GLY A 107 4.73 -41.78 21.30
CA GLY A 107 4.46 -40.55 20.55
C GLY A 107 5.18 -40.53 19.21
N THR A 108 6.48 -40.87 19.18
CA THR A 108 7.23 -41.00 17.92
C THR A 108 6.73 -42.14 17.04
N ARG A 109 6.28 -43.27 17.60
CA ARG A 109 5.63 -44.36 16.84
C ARG A 109 4.28 -43.96 16.25
N CYS A 110 3.46 -43.22 16.99
CA CYS A 110 2.18 -42.70 16.49
C CYS A 110 2.37 -41.62 15.42
N VAL A 111 3.37 -40.74 15.59
CA VAL A 111 3.76 -39.75 14.58
C VAL A 111 4.29 -40.44 13.31
N LEU A 112 5.19 -41.44 13.43
CA LEU A 112 5.66 -42.21 12.27
C LEU A 112 4.50 -42.95 11.58
N HIS A 113 3.55 -43.49 12.35
CA HIS A 113 2.40 -44.19 11.78
C HIS A 113 1.42 -43.22 11.11
N LEU A 114 1.24 -42.01 11.64
CA LEU A 114 0.48 -40.93 11.04
C LEU A 114 1.16 -40.44 9.75
N LEU A 115 2.49 -40.31 9.75
CA LEU A 115 3.30 -39.92 8.59
C LEU A 115 3.29 -40.99 7.49
N CYS A 116 3.33 -42.28 7.85
CA CYS A 116 3.15 -43.37 6.90
C CYS A 116 1.73 -43.40 6.31
N ARG A 117 0.68 -43.11 7.09
CA ARG A 117 -0.68 -43.01 6.58
C ARG A 117 -0.92 -41.74 5.75
N LEU A 118 -0.30 -40.62 6.11
CA LEU A 118 -0.32 -39.39 5.31
C LEU A 118 0.38 -39.61 3.98
N ARG A 119 1.56 -40.25 3.95
CA ARG A 119 2.26 -40.61 2.71
C ARG A 119 1.43 -41.49 1.77
N ILE A 120 0.66 -42.45 2.32
CA ILE A 120 -0.24 -43.31 1.54
C ILE A 120 -1.48 -42.54 1.06
N ALA A 121 -1.98 -41.56 1.82
CA ALA A 121 -3.10 -40.71 1.40
C ALA A 121 -2.70 -39.69 0.32
N MET A 122 -1.45 -39.19 0.36
CA MET A 122 -0.90 -38.21 -0.58
C MET A 122 -0.80 -38.69 -2.03
N GLU A 123 -0.73 -40.01 -2.28
CA GLU A 123 -0.62 -40.56 -3.64
C GLU A 123 -1.97 -40.59 -4.39
N THR A 124 -3.08 -40.10 -3.81
CA THR A 124 -4.43 -40.36 -4.36
C THR A 124 -5.37 -39.16 -4.50
N VAL A 125 -4.97 -37.90 -4.24
CA VAL A 125 -5.91 -36.76 -4.32
C VAL A 125 -5.28 -35.54 -4.97
N SER A 126 -5.84 -35.13 -6.12
CA SER A 126 -5.57 -33.87 -6.81
C SER A 126 -6.50 -32.77 -6.28
N ASP A 127 -6.04 -32.03 -5.26
CA ASP A 127 -6.57 -30.71 -4.89
C ASP A 127 -5.48 -29.91 -4.16
N GLU A 128 -5.26 -28.66 -4.58
CA GLU A 128 -4.06 -27.85 -4.35
C GLU A 128 -3.63 -27.53 -2.88
N PRO A 129 -4.49 -27.51 -1.82
CA PRO A 129 -4.00 -27.16 -0.47
C PRO A 129 -3.37 -28.34 0.30
N VAL A 130 -3.63 -29.59 -0.08
CA VAL A 130 -3.11 -30.78 0.63
C VAL A 130 -1.64 -31.02 0.30
N ASP A 131 -1.20 -30.65 -0.90
CA ASP A 131 0.16 -30.87 -1.40
C ASP A 131 1.23 -30.05 -0.63
N VAL A 132 0.87 -28.85 -0.18
CA VAL A 132 1.77 -27.91 0.51
C VAL A 132 2.09 -28.34 1.95
N CYS A 133 1.10 -28.80 2.72
CA CYS A 133 1.36 -29.33 4.07
C CYS A 133 2.17 -30.62 4.02
N ALA A 134 1.90 -31.43 2.99
CA ALA A 134 2.40 -32.76 2.88
C ALA A 134 3.87 -32.78 2.39
N SER A 135 4.22 -31.86 1.48
CA SER A 135 5.61 -31.56 1.11
C SER A 135 6.45 -31.07 2.31
N ALA A 136 5.92 -30.16 3.15
CA ALA A 136 6.62 -29.68 4.34
C ALA A 136 6.93 -30.80 5.36
N LEU A 137 5.98 -31.70 5.60
CA LEU A 137 6.18 -32.86 6.48
C LEU A 137 7.12 -33.88 5.86
N SER A 138 7.00 -34.13 4.55
CA SER A 138 7.91 -35.01 3.80
C SER A 138 9.36 -34.52 3.90
N ALA A 139 9.60 -33.22 3.79
CA ALA A 139 10.92 -32.63 3.91
C ALA A 139 11.59 -32.99 5.25
N ILE A 140 10.88 -32.81 6.37
CA ILE A 140 11.38 -33.16 7.71
C ILE A 140 11.63 -34.66 7.84
N VAL A 141 10.72 -35.50 7.33
CA VAL A 141 10.85 -36.97 7.36
C VAL A 141 12.07 -37.42 6.58
N SER A 142 12.41 -36.72 5.49
CA SER A 142 13.61 -36.97 4.69
C SER A 142 14.89 -36.34 5.24
N HIS A 143 14.87 -35.80 6.47
CA HIS A 143 15.99 -35.04 7.07
C HIS A 143 16.40 -33.77 6.29
N GLY A 144 15.48 -33.22 5.48
CA GLY A 144 15.60 -31.89 4.89
C GLY A 144 14.93 -30.83 5.77
N SER A 145 15.15 -29.55 5.46
CA SER A 145 14.44 -28.43 6.09
C SER A 145 13.51 -27.79 5.07
N PRO A 146 12.20 -27.66 5.34
CA PRO A 146 11.32 -26.88 4.47
C PRO A 146 11.74 -25.40 4.48
N PRO A 147 11.53 -24.67 3.37
CA PRO A 147 11.88 -23.25 3.28
C PRO A 147 11.23 -22.41 4.39
N ALA A 148 11.92 -21.39 4.88
CA ALA A 148 11.43 -20.52 5.95
C ALA A 148 10.12 -19.80 5.54
N GLU A 149 9.97 -19.47 4.26
CA GLU A 149 8.78 -18.86 3.67
C GLU A 149 7.58 -19.80 3.78
N LEU A 150 7.78 -21.08 3.49
CA LEU A 150 6.76 -22.11 3.59
C LEU A 150 6.33 -22.32 5.06
N ILE A 151 7.29 -22.38 5.99
CA ILE A 151 7.00 -22.50 7.43
C ILE A 151 6.21 -21.28 7.91
N SER A 152 6.61 -20.08 7.49
CA SER A 152 5.97 -18.81 7.83
C SER A 152 4.53 -18.73 7.31
N ALA A 153 4.29 -19.13 6.05
CA ALA A 153 2.96 -19.20 5.46
C ALA A 153 2.05 -20.21 6.19
N LEU A 154 2.57 -21.42 6.44
CA LEU A 154 1.83 -22.45 7.17
C LEU A 154 1.50 -22.00 8.60
N ALA A 155 2.45 -21.36 9.30
CA ALA A 155 2.26 -20.88 10.67
C ALA A 155 1.33 -19.65 10.77
N SER A 156 0.98 -19.01 9.67
CA SER A 156 0.19 -17.77 9.64
C SER A 156 -1.32 -17.98 9.43
N HIS A 157 -1.72 -19.14 8.89
CA HIS A 157 -3.10 -19.44 8.53
C HIS A 157 -3.67 -20.67 9.25
N LYS A 158 -5.00 -20.69 9.43
CA LYS A 158 -5.69 -21.75 10.19
C LYS A 158 -5.44 -23.15 9.63
N ASP A 159 -5.41 -23.28 8.30
CA ASP A 159 -5.37 -24.57 7.62
C ASP A 159 -3.98 -25.21 7.67
N GLY A 160 -2.93 -24.40 7.74
CA GLY A 160 -1.53 -24.84 7.82
C GLY A 160 -0.93 -24.83 9.22
N PHE A 161 -1.55 -24.16 10.20
CA PHE A 161 -0.91 -23.83 11.48
C PHE A 161 -0.37 -25.04 12.22
N ALA A 162 -1.15 -26.12 12.29
CA ALA A 162 -0.72 -27.33 12.98
C ALA A 162 0.56 -27.91 12.37
N THR A 163 0.64 -27.93 11.04
CA THR A 163 1.82 -28.37 10.28
C THR A 163 2.99 -27.44 10.50
N GLY A 164 2.81 -26.12 10.30
CA GLY A 164 3.87 -25.13 10.49
C GLY A 164 4.43 -25.12 11.91
N TRP A 165 3.56 -25.18 12.92
CA TRP A 165 3.97 -25.29 14.31
C TRP A 165 4.72 -26.60 14.61
N LEU A 166 4.22 -27.73 14.11
CA LEU A 166 4.83 -29.04 14.30
C LEU A 166 6.22 -29.10 13.67
N VAL A 167 6.38 -28.50 12.49
CA VAL A 167 7.67 -28.33 11.80
C VAL A 167 8.65 -27.57 12.69
N VAL A 168 8.28 -26.39 13.19
CA VAL A 168 9.13 -25.59 14.11
C VAL A 168 9.47 -26.39 15.37
N HIS A 169 8.52 -27.15 15.90
CA HIS A 169 8.72 -27.99 17.07
C HIS A 169 9.71 -29.14 16.81
N PHE A 170 9.68 -29.77 15.64
CA PHE A 170 10.63 -30.82 15.25
C PHE A 170 12.04 -30.27 15.05
N ILE A 171 12.19 -29.12 14.38
CA ILE A 171 13.48 -28.46 14.23
C ILE A 171 14.10 -28.19 15.62
N LYS A 172 13.29 -27.73 16.58
CA LYS A 172 13.72 -27.49 17.97
C LYS A 172 14.18 -28.75 18.71
N HIS A 173 13.44 -29.86 18.61
CA HIS A 173 13.61 -31.00 19.54
C HIS A 173 14.33 -32.21 18.94
N MET A 174 14.38 -32.34 17.61
CA MET A 174 14.94 -33.50 16.93
C MET A 174 16.22 -33.20 16.14
N GLU A 175 16.71 -31.95 16.15
CA GLU A 175 17.83 -31.49 15.31
C GLU A 175 17.64 -31.88 13.83
N ALA A 176 16.38 -31.96 13.39
CA ALA A 176 16.00 -32.35 12.05
C ALA A 176 15.92 -31.10 11.17
N GLY A 177 16.92 -30.91 10.31
CA GLY A 177 16.99 -29.80 9.35
C GLY A 177 17.76 -28.57 9.87
N GLU A 178 17.96 -27.61 8.98
CA GLU A 178 18.60 -26.32 9.26
C GLU A 178 17.74 -25.44 10.20
N PRO A 179 18.38 -24.61 11.06
CA PRO A 179 17.68 -23.67 11.94
C PRO A 179 16.84 -22.64 11.17
N LEU A 180 15.74 -22.21 11.78
CA LEU A 180 14.80 -21.25 11.20
C LEU A 180 15.36 -19.82 11.26
N ARG A 181 16.20 -19.47 10.28
CA ARG A 181 16.87 -18.16 10.21
C ARG A 181 15.89 -16.96 10.16
N SER A 182 14.73 -17.13 9.52
CA SER A 182 13.72 -16.08 9.36
C SER A 182 12.32 -16.60 9.69
N LEU A 183 11.54 -15.78 10.39
CA LEU A 183 10.12 -16.03 10.67
C LEU A 183 9.32 -14.78 10.32
N ASP A 184 8.53 -14.87 9.24
CA ASP A 184 7.63 -13.79 8.82
C ASP A 184 6.20 -14.07 9.32
N LEU A 185 5.71 -13.20 10.20
CA LEU A 185 4.36 -13.24 10.75
C LEU A 185 3.50 -12.07 10.27
N SER A 186 3.86 -11.44 9.15
CA SER A 186 3.11 -10.33 8.55
C SER A 186 1.65 -10.71 8.23
N GLU A 187 1.44 -11.92 7.69
CA GLU A 187 0.13 -12.48 7.35
C GLU A 187 -0.53 -13.28 8.49
N PHE A 188 0.05 -13.25 9.69
CA PHE A 188 -0.45 -14.03 10.82
C PHE A 188 -1.85 -13.55 11.22
N SER A 189 -2.84 -14.45 11.15
CA SER A 189 -4.27 -14.12 11.30
C SER A 189 -4.96 -14.83 12.48
N LEU A 190 -4.17 -15.47 13.34
CA LEU A 190 -4.63 -16.39 14.36
C LEU A 190 -4.61 -15.77 15.76
N ASP A 191 -5.29 -16.40 16.72
CA ASP A 191 -5.39 -15.86 18.08
C ASP A 191 -4.05 -15.86 18.85
N ALA A 192 -3.99 -15.05 19.91
CA ALA A 192 -2.80 -14.90 20.73
C ALA A 192 -2.34 -16.18 21.45
N GLY A 193 -3.23 -17.16 21.64
CA GLY A 193 -2.89 -18.46 22.20
C GLY A 193 -2.03 -19.25 21.21
N LYS A 194 -2.42 -19.25 19.93
CA LYS A 194 -1.65 -19.85 18.84
C LYS A 194 -0.32 -19.15 18.61
N LEU A 195 -0.30 -17.81 18.63
CA LEU A 195 0.95 -17.05 18.52
C LEU A 195 1.91 -17.39 19.67
N ARG A 196 1.39 -17.45 20.90
CA ARG A 196 2.17 -17.83 22.08
C ARG A 196 2.71 -19.25 21.95
N LEU A 197 1.89 -20.19 21.47
CA LEU A 197 2.32 -21.57 21.26
C LEU A 197 3.47 -21.64 20.25
N LEU A 198 3.35 -20.92 19.13
CA LEU A 198 4.37 -20.83 18.09
C LEU A 198 5.67 -20.22 18.67
N LEU A 199 5.62 -19.00 19.20
CA LEU A 199 6.79 -18.31 19.71
C LEU A 199 7.46 -19.02 20.89
N SER A 200 6.70 -19.73 21.74
CA SER A 200 7.27 -20.57 22.80
C SER A 200 8.06 -21.77 22.26
N SER A 201 7.69 -22.23 21.06
CA SER A 201 8.32 -23.33 20.35
C SER A 201 9.54 -22.89 19.55
N VAL A 202 9.75 -21.59 19.35
CA VAL A 202 10.98 -21.01 18.77
C VAL A 202 12.07 -20.97 19.86
N PRO A 203 13.22 -21.66 19.68
CA PRO A 203 14.42 -21.48 20.48
C PRO A 203 14.96 -20.05 20.41
N VAL A 204 15.52 -19.60 21.53
CA VAL A 204 16.13 -18.26 21.64
C VAL A 204 17.66 -18.37 21.87
N GLY A 205 18.22 -19.54 21.57
CA GLY A 205 19.65 -19.79 21.63
C GLY A 205 20.38 -19.27 20.38
N PRO A 206 21.70 -19.48 20.30
CA PRO A 206 22.51 -19.07 19.16
C PRO A 206 22.07 -19.81 17.90
N ASP A 207 22.28 -19.15 16.77
CA ASP A 207 22.11 -19.70 15.42
C ASP A 207 20.72 -20.26 15.08
N PHE A 208 19.67 -19.87 15.80
CA PHE A 208 18.30 -20.30 15.49
C PHE A 208 17.54 -19.27 14.64
N LEU A 209 17.11 -18.16 15.24
CA LEU A 209 16.31 -17.11 14.59
C LEU A 209 17.11 -15.81 14.49
N GLU A 210 17.31 -15.31 13.28
CA GLU A 210 18.01 -14.06 13.00
C GLU A 210 17.06 -12.92 12.64
N THR A 211 15.97 -13.22 11.91
CA THR A 211 14.98 -12.24 11.47
C THR A 211 13.59 -12.59 11.98
N LEU A 212 12.94 -11.64 12.64
CA LEU A 212 11.53 -11.73 13.02
C LEU A 212 10.78 -10.54 12.42
N LYS A 213 9.76 -10.82 11.61
CA LYS A 213 8.85 -9.82 11.08
C LYS A 213 7.46 -9.99 11.69
N GLY A 214 6.95 -8.93 12.28
CA GLY A 214 5.60 -8.85 12.81
C GLY A 214 4.60 -8.38 11.75
N GLY A 215 3.33 -8.74 11.94
CA GLY A 215 2.21 -8.16 11.21
C GLY A 215 1.30 -7.32 12.11
N LEU A 216 0.38 -6.60 11.49
CA LEU A 216 -0.66 -5.80 12.16
C LEU A 216 -1.35 -6.57 13.30
N HIS A 217 -1.70 -7.84 13.07
CA HIS A 217 -2.36 -8.66 14.09
C HIS A 217 -1.43 -9.11 15.23
N VAL A 218 -0.15 -9.31 14.94
CA VAL A 218 0.88 -9.69 15.93
C VAL A 218 1.16 -8.54 16.89
N CYS A 219 1.12 -7.31 16.36
CA CYS A 219 1.48 -6.09 17.08
C CYS A 219 0.31 -5.43 17.81
N THR A 220 -0.87 -6.07 17.84
CA THR A 220 -2.07 -5.53 18.50
C THR A 220 -2.58 -6.44 19.62
N GLY A 221 -3.19 -5.82 20.64
CA GLY A 221 -3.94 -6.53 21.69
C GLY A 221 -3.15 -7.65 22.42
N PRO A 222 -3.77 -8.81 22.71
CA PRO A 222 -3.12 -9.91 23.42
C PRO A 222 -1.95 -10.57 22.66
N CYS A 223 -1.89 -10.44 21.33
CA CYS A 223 -0.80 -10.97 20.51
C CYS A 223 0.50 -10.21 20.78
N LEU A 224 0.44 -8.89 20.95
CA LEU A 224 1.58 -8.05 21.32
C LEU A 224 2.23 -8.53 22.63
N LEU A 225 1.42 -8.99 23.59
CA LEU A 225 1.95 -9.53 24.85
C LEU A 225 2.68 -10.88 24.66
N ALA A 226 2.32 -11.66 23.64
CA ALA A 226 3.06 -12.87 23.30
C ALA A 226 4.41 -12.51 22.67
N LEU A 227 4.42 -11.54 21.75
CA LEU A 227 5.66 -11.00 21.16
C LEU A 227 6.58 -10.39 22.23
N LYS A 228 6.06 -9.53 23.11
CA LYS A 228 6.82 -8.93 24.21
C LYS A 228 7.49 -10.01 25.07
N ARG A 229 6.76 -11.05 25.48
CA ARG A 229 7.34 -12.15 26.28
C ARG A 229 8.43 -12.91 25.53
N PHE A 230 8.27 -13.08 24.22
CA PHE A 230 9.30 -13.69 23.39
C PHE A 230 10.59 -12.84 23.39
N LEU A 231 10.47 -11.53 23.18
CA LEU A 231 11.61 -10.61 23.21
C LEU A 231 12.28 -10.55 24.59
N GLN A 232 11.51 -10.52 25.69
CA GLN A 232 12.06 -10.60 27.05
C GLN A 232 12.86 -11.89 27.31
N ARG A 233 12.38 -13.02 26.76
CA ARG A 233 13.12 -14.29 26.81
C ARG A 233 14.40 -14.21 25.98
N ALA A 234 14.41 -13.44 24.89
CA ALA A 234 15.61 -13.18 24.10
C ALA A 234 16.63 -12.32 24.86
N THR A 235 16.17 -11.24 25.48
CA THR A 235 17.03 -10.36 26.30
C THR A 235 17.68 -11.11 27.47
N SER A 236 16.98 -12.07 28.08
CA SER A 236 17.44 -12.84 29.25
C SER A 236 18.06 -14.20 28.92
N SER A 237 18.22 -14.54 27.64
CA SER A 237 18.71 -15.85 27.21
C SER A 237 20.20 -16.06 27.54
N SER A 238 20.54 -17.28 27.97
CA SER A 238 21.92 -17.76 28.11
C SER A 238 21.99 -19.17 27.54
N PRO A 239 22.70 -19.42 26.42
CA PRO A 239 23.46 -18.47 25.57
C PRO A 239 22.60 -17.34 24.93
N PRO A 240 23.21 -16.19 24.55
CA PRO A 240 22.49 -15.02 24.04
C PRO A 240 21.78 -15.29 22.71
N SER A 241 20.68 -14.57 22.49
CA SER A 241 19.86 -14.71 21.29
C SER A 241 20.61 -14.36 20.01
N SER A 242 20.24 -15.03 18.91
CA SER A 242 20.73 -14.71 17.56
C SER A 242 19.87 -13.67 16.82
N LEU A 243 18.85 -13.07 17.46
CA LEU A 243 17.93 -12.17 16.78
C LEU A 243 18.63 -10.86 16.42
N LYS A 244 18.87 -10.64 15.13
CA LYS A 244 19.55 -9.48 14.56
C LYS A 244 18.58 -8.48 13.97
N ASN A 245 17.52 -8.95 13.31
CA ASN A 245 16.57 -8.11 12.58
C ASN A 245 15.18 -8.22 13.21
N LEU A 246 14.63 -7.09 13.63
CA LEU A 246 13.26 -6.98 14.11
C LEU A 246 12.51 -5.98 13.23
N ASN A 247 11.63 -6.49 12.37
CA ASN A 247 10.77 -5.66 11.54
C ASN A 247 9.36 -5.65 12.14
N LEU A 248 8.95 -4.47 12.60
CA LEU A 248 7.61 -4.16 13.07
C LEU A 248 7.05 -2.95 12.31
N SER A 249 7.46 -2.78 11.06
CA SER A 249 6.94 -1.74 10.16
C SER A 249 5.46 -1.96 9.83
N LYS A 250 4.70 -0.89 9.57
CA LYS A 250 3.29 -0.96 9.14
C LYS A 250 2.41 -1.81 10.08
N CYS A 251 2.72 -1.80 11.37
CA CYS A 251 2.12 -2.69 12.37
C CYS A 251 1.07 -2.02 13.25
N ASP A 252 0.80 -0.74 13.02
CA ASP A 252 -0.14 0.06 13.81
C ASP A 252 0.23 0.12 15.31
N LEU A 253 1.53 0.06 15.62
CA LEU A 253 2.02 0.15 17.00
C LEU A 253 1.77 1.55 17.55
N SER A 254 0.95 1.64 18.60
CA SER A 254 0.77 2.87 19.37
C SER A 254 2.02 3.20 20.18
N ASP A 255 2.17 4.46 20.60
CA ASP A 255 3.34 4.90 21.37
C ASP A 255 3.49 4.18 22.72
N SER A 256 2.39 3.88 23.41
CA SER A 256 2.42 3.14 24.68
C SER A 256 2.80 1.66 24.50
N ALA A 257 2.29 1.04 23.43
CA ALA A 257 2.64 -0.32 23.04
C ALA A 257 4.12 -0.40 22.64
N GLY A 258 4.58 0.54 21.81
CA GLY A 258 5.96 0.71 21.40
C GLY A 258 6.89 0.88 22.59
N GLY A 259 6.69 1.90 23.42
CA GLY A 259 7.51 2.12 24.61
C GLY A 259 7.62 0.89 25.51
N THR A 260 6.49 0.20 25.76
CA THR A 260 6.46 -1.02 26.55
C THR A 260 7.24 -2.18 25.92
N LEU A 261 7.15 -2.33 24.60
CA LEU A 261 7.81 -3.38 23.83
C LEU A 261 9.32 -3.12 23.71
N LEU A 262 9.72 -1.88 23.47
CA LEU A 262 11.09 -1.49 23.18
C LEU A 262 12.01 -1.56 24.41
N HIS A 263 11.47 -1.50 25.63
CA HIS A 263 12.22 -1.88 26.84
C HIS A 263 12.64 -3.35 26.88
N SER A 264 12.09 -4.19 26.01
CA SER A 264 12.38 -5.62 25.94
C SER A 264 13.22 -6.00 24.73
N LEU A 265 13.92 -5.07 24.09
CA LEU A 265 14.75 -5.38 22.93
C LEU A 265 15.97 -6.25 23.33
N PRO A 266 16.34 -7.26 22.53
CA PRO A 266 17.51 -8.07 22.80
C PRO A 266 18.80 -7.34 22.40
N PRO A 267 19.92 -7.58 23.10
CA PRO A 267 21.20 -6.92 22.81
C PRO A 267 21.92 -7.42 21.55
N SER A 268 21.37 -8.45 20.91
CA SER A 268 21.87 -8.98 19.64
C SER A 268 21.40 -8.19 18.42
N LEU A 269 20.50 -7.21 18.60
CA LEU A 269 19.83 -6.53 17.50
C LEU A 269 20.79 -5.63 16.69
N GLU A 270 20.78 -5.83 15.38
CA GLU A 270 21.54 -5.08 14.39
C GLU A 270 20.61 -4.17 13.57
N TYR A 271 19.38 -4.58 13.27
CA TYR A 271 18.42 -3.76 12.53
C TYR A 271 17.05 -3.71 13.23
N LEU A 272 16.53 -2.49 13.39
CA LEU A 272 15.23 -2.22 13.97
C LEU A 272 14.39 -1.38 13.00
N GLU A 273 13.37 -1.99 12.43
CA GLU A 273 12.45 -1.33 11.49
C GLU A 273 11.10 -1.10 12.17
N LEU A 274 10.77 0.18 12.34
CA LEU A 274 9.60 0.68 13.06
C LEU A 274 8.81 1.70 12.22
N ASN A 275 9.12 1.83 10.93
CA ASN A 275 8.48 2.80 10.06
C ASN A 275 6.97 2.54 9.86
N GLU A 276 6.23 3.61 9.55
CA GLU A 276 4.78 3.57 9.31
C GLU A 276 4.01 2.97 10.51
N ASN A 277 4.27 3.51 11.70
CA ASN A 277 3.54 3.21 12.94
C ASN A 277 3.05 4.53 13.56
N ARG A 278 2.65 4.48 14.83
CA ARG A 278 2.09 5.62 15.58
C ARG A 278 2.97 5.93 16.80
N LEU A 279 4.29 5.85 16.61
CA LEU A 279 5.30 6.04 17.65
C LEU A 279 5.57 7.52 17.90
N ARG A 280 5.92 7.87 19.14
CA ARG A 280 6.13 9.23 19.62
C ARG A 280 7.15 9.28 20.77
N SER A 281 6.96 10.17 21.74
CA SER A 281 7.90 10.47 22.80
C SER A 281 8.14 9.31 23.75
N LEU A 282 7.12 8.51 24.13
CA LEU A 282 7.30 7.37 25.05
C LEU A 282 8.16 6.28 24.42
N THR A 283 7.94 5.99 23.14
CA THR A 283 8.77 5.04 22.40
C THR A 283 10.20 5.55 22.25
N MET A 284 10.38 6.84 21.94
CA MET A 284 11.72 7.43 21.85
C MET A 284 12.43 7.45 23.22
N GLU A 285 11.69 7.57 24.32
CA GLU A 285 12.23 7.46 25.68
C GLU A 285 12.72 6.02 25.99
N ALA A 286 11.98 5.02 25.52
CA ALA A 286 12.41 3.62 25.62
C ALA A 286 13.69 3.37 24.79
N LEU A 287 13.78 3.91 23.57
CA LEU A 287 15.02 3.87 22.77
C LEU A 287 16.16 4.61 23.44
N ARG A 288 15.90 5.80 23.99
CA ARG A 288 16.89 6.59 24.74
C ARG A 288 17.48 5.77 25.88
N SER A 289 16.62 5.09 26.64
CA SER A 289 17.01 4.21 27.74
C SER A 289 17.85 3.05 27.21
N ALA A 290 17.40 2.37 26.16
CA ALA A 290 18.12 1.25 25.55
C ALA A 290 19.50 1.62 24.98
N PHE A 291 19.68 2.84 24.47
CA PHE A 291 21.01 3.37 24.10
C PHE A 291 21.87 3.67 25.31
N SER A 292 21.31 4.35 26.33
CA SER A 292 22.06 4.69 27.54
C SER A 292 22.52 3.46 28.34
N GLU A 293 21.73 2.39 28.33
CA GLU A 293 22.04 1.12 28.98
C GLU A 293 22.96 0.22 28.13
N GLY A 294 23.25 0.60 26.89
CA GLY A 294 24.08 -0.16 25.96
C GLY A 294 23.41 -1.41 25.37
N THR A 295 22.11 -1.60 25.58
CA THR A 295 21.31 -2.70 25.02
C THR A 295 21.40 -2.71 23.50
N LEU A 296 21.35 -1.54 22.85
CA LEU A 296 21.42 -1.42 21.39
C LEU A 296 22.84 -1.13 20.86
N SER A 297 23.88 -1.59 21.55
CA SER A 297 25.28 -1.33 21.19
C SER A 297 25.74 -1.99 19.88
N LYS A 298 24.97 -2.94 19.34
CA LYS A 298 25.22 -3.59 18.04
C LYS A 298 24.39 -3.03 16.89
N LEU A 299 23.53 -2.04 17.15
CA LEU A 299 22.58 -1.55 16.16
C LEU A 299 23.30 -0.87 14.98
N LEU A 300 23.11 -1.43 13.79
CA LEU A 300 23.59 -0.95 12.50
C LEU A 300 22.53 -0.12 11.77
N GLY A 301 21.24 -0.43 11.92
CA GLY A 301 20.15 0.27 11.25
C GLY A 301 18.97 0.58 12.16
N LEU A 302 18.50 1.83 12.11
CA LEU A 302 17.27 2.27 12.75
C LEU A 302 16.39 3.01 11.73
N ASP A 303 15.20 2.45 11.49
CA ASP A 303 14.18 3.11 10.67
C ASP A 303 12.94 3.41 11.51
N VAL A 304 12.66 4.69 11.70
CA VAL A 304 11.48 5.20 12.41
C VAL A 304 10.67 6.14 11.51
N SER A 305 10.90 6.11 10.20
CA SER A 305 10.22 6.97 9.22
C SER A 305 8.70 6.83 9.24
N ASN A 306 7.98 7.86 8.80
CA ASN A 306 6.51 7.90 8.80
C ASN A 306 5.90 7.60 10.18
N ASN A 307 6.50 8.14 11.24
CA ASN A 307 5.95 8.14 12.59
C ASN A 307 5.85 9.58 13.10
N PRO A 308 4.78 9.96 13.81
CA PRO A 308 4.57 11.32 14.29
C PRO A 308 5.43 11.66 15.52
N LEU A 309 6.77 11.53 15.42
CA LEU A 309 7.70 11.75 16.52
C LEU A 309 7.69 13.20 17.01
N GLY A 310 7.53 14.14 16.08
CA GLY A 310 7.65 15.57 16.35
C GLY A 310 9.08 15.99 16.74
N PRO A 311 9.30 17.29 17.00
CA PRO A 311 10.63 17.78 17.38
C PRO A 311 11.12 17.19 18.70
N SER A 312 10.22 16.97 19.66
CA SER A 312 10.54 16.41 20.98
C SER A 312 10.94 14.93 20.93
N GLY A 313 10.27 14.12 20.09
CA GLY A 313 10.62 12.72 19.88
C GLY A 313 12.01 12.59 19.26
N VAL A 314 12.28 13.34 18.19
CA VAL A 314 13.61 13.34 17.53
C VAL A 314 14.70 13.87 18.47
N ALA A 315 14.43 14.93 19.25
CA ALA A 315 15.37 15.42 20.25
C ALA A 315 15.62 14.39 21.38
N THR A 316 14.62 13.57 21.73
CA THR A 316 14.77 12.51 22.72
C THR A 316 15.64 11.36 22.20
N LEU A 317 15.44 10.97 20.94
CA LEU A 317 16.31 10.03 20.25
C LEU A 317 17.75 10.55 20.18
N ALA A 318 17.94 11.81 19.80
CA ALA A 318 19.25 12.46 19.74
C ALA A 318 19.98 12.45 21.09
N ARG A 319 19.26 12.78 22.19
CA ARG A 319 19.81 12.65 23.55
C ARG A 319 20.22 11.22 23.89
N GLY A 320 19.50 10.22 23.38
CA GLY A 320 19.84 8.80 23.55
C GLY A 320 21.17 8.44 22.88
N LEU A 321 21.36 8.90 21.65
CA LEU A 321 22.61 8.72 20.92
C LEU A 321 23.80 9.39 21.64
N SER A 322 23.60 10.62 22.15
CA SER A 322 24.62 11.31 22.96
C SER A 322 24.92 10.60 24.29
N ALA A 323 23.89 10.05 24.94
CA ALA A 323 24.01 9.36 26.23
C ALA A 323 24.69 7.99 26.13
N SER A 324 24.82 7.40 24.94
CA SER A 324 25.57 6.15 24.76
C SER A 324 27.03 6.33 25.18
N GLU A 325 27.52 5.50 26.10
CA GLU A 325 28.92 5.53 26.55
C GLU A 325 29.91 5.18 25.43
N ARG A 326 29.46 4.34 24.48
CA ARG A 326 30.27 3.89 23.34
C ARG A 326 29.79 4.54 22.05
N VAL A 327 30.72 4.67 21.13
CA VAL A 327 30.41 4.97 19.73
C VAL A 327 29.53 3.85 19.18
N LEU A 328 28.40 4.21 18.57
CA LEU A 328 27.48 3.26 17.99
C LEU A 328 27.97 2.87 16.58
N PRO A 329 27.89 1.59 16.21
CA PRO A 329 28.23 1.13 14.86
C PRO A 329 27.12 1.46 13.84
N LEU A 330 26.25 2.44 14.14
CA LEU A 330 25.08 2.80 13.36
C LEU A 330 25.48 3.23 11.95
N GLN A 331 24.98 2.53 10.95
CA GLN A 331 25.21 2.72 9.52
C GLN A 331 24.01 3.36 8.82
N SER A 332 22.78 3.14 9.31
CA SER A 332 21.58 3.72 8.71
C SER A 332 20.68 4.33 9.77
N LEU A 333 20.32 5.59 9.58
CA LEU A 333 19.34 6.30 10.38
C LEU A 333 18.31 6.95 9.45
N LYS A 334 17.06 6.48 9.53
CA LYS A 334 15.95 6.99 8.72
C LYS A 334 14.88 7.61 9.60
N LEU A 335 14.59 8.88 9.31
CA LEU A 335 13.70 9.76 10.05
C LEU A 335 12.76 10.53 9.10
N SER A 336 12.56 10.06 7.87
CA SER A 336 11.67 10.72 6.90
C SER A 336 10.24 10.80 7.40
N ASN A 337 9.56 11.91 7.11
CA ASN A 337 8.17 12.17 7.52
C ASN A 337 7.93 11.96 9.03
N THR A 338 8.85 12.44 9.88
CA THR A 338 8.71 12.33 11.35
C THR A 338 8.25 13.63 12.02
N ALA A 339 8.00 14.66 11.23
CA ALA A 339 7.72 16.02 11.70
C ALA A 339 8.82 16.54 12.65
N ALA A 340 10.08 16.22 12.37
CA ALA A 340 11.22 16.62 13.20
C ALA A 340 11.34 18.14 13.35
N LYS A 341 10.99 18.90 12.30
CA LYS A 341 11.17 20.36 12.19
C LYS A 341 12.61 20.79 12.44
N ALA A 342 12.84 22.11 12.41
CA ALA A 342 14.15 22.70 12.66
C ALA A 342 14.75 22.28 14.02
N GLU A 343 13.95 22.27 15.07
CA GLU A 343 14.41 22.01 16.43
C GLU A 343 14.83 20.56 16.63
N GLY A 344 14.07 19.61 16.06
CA GLY A 344 14.39 18.19 16.13
C GLY A 344 15.66 17.85 15.36
N VAL A 345 15.84 18.39 14.15
CA VAL A 345 17.06 18.14 13.36
C VAL A 345 18.27 18.83 13.98
N LYS A 346 18.12 20.03 14.54
CA LYS A 346 19.18 20.70 15.31
C LYS A 346 19.59 19.91 16.55
N ALA A 347 18.63 19.28 17.24
CA ALA A 347 18.95 18.39 18.35
C ALA A 347 19.70 17.13 17.86
N LEU A 348 19.29 16.55 16.73
CA LEU A 348 19.97 15.42 16.10
C LEU A 348 21.40 15.73 15.69
N SER A 349 21.70 16.97 15.32
CA SER A 349 23.04 17.34 14.87
C SER A 349 24.08 17.31 16.00
N ALA A 350 23.68 17.44 17.26
CA ALA A 350 24.58 17.36 18.42
C ALA A 350 25.32 16.01 18.56
N PRO A 351 24.65 14.84 18.66
CA PRO A 351 25.34 13.55 18.72
C PRO A 351 26.17 13.24 17.46
N LEU A 352 25.77 13.74 16.29
CA LEU A 352 26.55 13.58 15.06
C LEU A 352 27.86 14.37 15.13
N LYS A 353 27.80 15.62 15.61
CA LYS A 353 28.96 16.46 15.87
C LYS A 353 29.90 15.87 16.93
N GLU A 354 29.34 15.21 17.94
CA GLU A 354 30.07 14.47 18.98
C GLU A 354 30.73 13.17 18.45
N GLY A 355 30.47 12.78 17.20
CA GLY A 355 31.03 11.57 16.61
C GLY A 355 30.45 10.28 17.20
N LYS A 356 29.20 10.29 17.67
CA LYS A 356 28.53 9.11 18.27
C LYS A 356 28.15 8.05 17.24
N ALA A 357 28.01 8.43 15.96
CA ALA A 357 27.70 7.54 14.85
C ALA A 357 28.63 7.80 13.64
N PRO A 358 29.94 7.51 13.75
CA PRO A 358 30.92 7.80 12.70
C PRO A 358 30.83 6.83 11.52
N SER A 359 30.21 5.67 11.72
CA SER A 359 29.96 4.65 10.69
C SER A 359 28.69 4.93 9.87
N LEU A 360 28.01 6.07 10.09
CA LEU A 360 26.76 6.38 9.42
C LEU A 360 26.98 6.53 7.91
N GLN A 361 26.28 5.69 7.14
CA GLN A 361 26.30 5.63 5.68
C GLN A 361 25.02 6.20 5.07
N VAL A 362 23.87 6.06 5.74
CA VAL A 362 22.57 6.53 5.25
C VAL A 362 21.95 7.44 6.30
N LEU A 363 21.65 8.67 5.91
CA LEU A 363 20.86 9.62 6.68
C LEU A 363 19.69 10.11 5.83
N ASP A 364 18.48 9.67 6.18
CA ASP A 364 17.24 10.12 5.54
C ASP A 364 16.46 11.04 6.46
N LEU A 365 16.33 12.30 6.04
CA LEU A 365 15.60 13.36 6.73
C LEU A 365 14.46 13.92 5.86
N GLY A 366 14.03 13.23 4.80
CA GLY A 366 13.01 13.75 3.87
C GLY A 366 11.68 14.11 4.55
N GLY A 367 10.99 15.16 4.10
CA GLY A 367 9.62 15.47 4.55
C GLY A 367 9.51 15.92 6.02
N ASN A 368 10.51 16.63 6.55
CA ASN A 368 10.55 17.00 7.97
C ASN A 368 10.33 18.49 8.28
N ASP A 369 10.13 19.34 7.27
CA ASP A 369 10.05 20.81 7.44
C ASP A 369 11.21 21.35 8.29
N MET A 370 12.44 20.87 8.02
CA MET A 370 13.60 21.21 8.86
C MET A 370 14.05 22.67 8.72
N ARG A 371 13.69 23.33 7.62
CA ARG A 371 14.01 24.74 7.35
C ARG A 371 15.52 25.03 7.32
N ALA A 372 15.89 26.28 7.03
CA ALA A 372 17.29 26.69 7.02
C ALA A 372 17.96 26.43 8.39
N GLU A 373 17.28 26.67 9.51
CA GLU A 373 17.89 26.49 10.83
C GLU A 373 18.25 25.03 11.15
N GLY A 374 17.45 24.07 10.67
CA GLY A 374 17.76 22.65 10.76
C GLY A 374 18.95 22.28 9.88
N VAL A 375 19.02 22.84 8.67
CA VAL A 375 20.16 22.69 7.74
C VAL A 375 21.43 23.25 8.36
N GLY A 376 21.39 24.43 8.98
CA GLY A 376 22.53 25.04 9.67
C GLY A 376 22.99 24.19 10.86
N GLY A 377 22.03 23.59 11.58
CA GLY A 377 22.32 22.58 12.60
C GLY A 377 23.12 21.40 12.05
N LEU A 378 22.69 20.83 10.91
CA LEU A 378 23.39 19.72 10.25
C LEU A 378 24.76 20.15 9.70
N ALA A 379 24.83 21.32 9.04
CA ALA A 379 26.08 21.89 8.51
C ALA A 379 27.14 22.04 9.61
N GLY A 380 26.73 22.49 10.81
CA GLY A 380 27.61 22.62 11.98
C GLY A 380 28.02 21.29 12.62
N ALA A 381 27.37 20.18 12.26
CA ALA A 381 27.77 18.84 12.65
C ALA A 381 28.75 18.18 11.68
N VAL A 382 28.88 18.71 10.45
CA VAL A 382 29.86 18.27 9.46
C VAL A 382 31.20 18.93 9.75
N GLY A 383 32.08 18.24 10.48
CA GLY A 383 33.47 18.60 10.71
C GLY A 383 34.47 17.54 10.21
N PRO A 384 35.79 17.79 10.34
CA PRO A 384 36.82 16.84 9.95
C PRO A 384 36.65 15.46 10.63
N GLY A 385 36.41 14.43 9.82
CA GLY A 385 36.26 13.04 10.28
C GLY A 385 34.85 12.63 10.75
N THR A 386 33.95 13.57 11.02
CA THR A 386 32.55 13.27 11.38
C THR A 386 31.73 12.99 10.13
N LEU A 387 30.93 11.92 10.15
CA LEU A 387 30.12 11.45 9.01
C LEU A 387 30.92 11.15 7.72
N SER A 388 32.22 10.90 7.82
CA SER A 388 33.08 10.58 6.67
C SER A 388 32.68 9.30 5.91
N SER A 389 31.89 8.43 6.54
CA SER A 389 31.33 7.23 5.94
C SER A 389 30.00 7.45 5.20
N LEU A 390 29.44 8.67 5.22
CA LEU A 390 28.12 8.94 4.64
C LEU A 390 28.14 8.73 3.13
N ARG A 391 27.22 7.91 2.65
CA ARG A 391 27.01 7.54 1.25
C ARG A 391 25.70 8.09 0.71
N VAL A 392 24.66 8.17 1.54
CA VAL A 392 23.32 8.59 1.14
C VAL A 392 22.84 9.69 2.07
N LEU A 393 22.53 10.85 1.49
CA LEU A 393 21.93 11.99 2.19
C LEU A 393 20.65 12.40 1.47
N ILE A 394 19.51 12.17 2.12
CA ILE A 394 18.18 12.53 1.61
C ILE A 394 17.63 13.70 2.41
N LEU A 395 17.45 14.84 1.75
CA LEU A 395 16.93 16.09 2.29
C LEU A 395 15.69 16.55 1.52
N LYS A 396 15.03 15.68 0.76
CA LYS A 396 13.84 16.02 -0.02
C LYS A 396 12.72 16.65 0.83
N GLU A 397 11.94 17.56 0.26
CA GLU A 397 10.72 18.10 0.91
C GLU A 397 10.96 18.67 2.34
N ASN A 398 11.91 19.59 2.49
CA ASN A 398 12.35 20.11 3.79
C ASN A 398 12.37 21.63 3.93
N ARG A 399 12.09 22.35 2.83
CA ARG A 399 12.18 23.82 2.75
C ARG A 399 13.56 24.31 3.19
N LEU A 400 14.61 23.84 2.53
CA LEU A 400 16.01 24.03 2.94
C LEU A 400 16.48 25.50 3.03
N ALA A 401 15.70 26.45 2.51
CA ALA A 401 15.99 27.88 2.52
C ALA A 401 15.00 28.66 3.38
N LYS A 402 15.44 29.83 3.88
CA LYS A 402 14.60 30.72 4.69
C LYS A 402 14.09 31.87 3.85
N LYS A 403 12.78 32.11 3.85
CA LYS A 403 12.19 33.29 3.21
C LYS A 403 12.13 34.46 4.19
N SER A 404 12.81 35.56 3.89
CA SER A 404 12.89 36.78 4.71
C SER A 404 12.63 38.01 3.83
N GLY A 405 11.62 38.81 4.14
CA GLY A 405 11.34 40.04 3.35
C GLY A 405 10.91 39.83 1.89
N GLY A 406 10.62 38.60 1.48
CA GLY A 406 10.37 38.23 0.07
C GLY A 406 11.55 37.50 -0.57
N GLU A 407 12.73 37.63 0.03
CA GLU A 407 14.00 37.08 -0.44
C GLU A 407 14.31 35.72 0.20
N TRP A 408 15.10 34.88 -0.48
CA TRP A 408 15.52 33.56 0.00
C TRP A 408 16.97 33.59 0.50
N GLU A 409 17.17 33.16 1.75
CA GLU A 409 18.48 33.01 2.38
C GLU A 409 18.92 31.53 2.34
N PHE A 410 20.05 31.25 1.68
CA PHE A 410 20.60 29.90 1.49
C PHE A 410 21.91 29.63 2.24
N SER A 411 22.34 30.54 3.12
CA SER A 411 23.64 30.48 3.80
C SER A 411 23.93 29.14 4.50
N ASP A 412 22.92 28.58 5.18
CA ASP A 412 23.02 27.29 5.87
C ASP A 412 23.18 26.12 4.90
N LEU A 413 22.47 26.15 3.76
CA LEU A 413 22.60 25.14 2.71
C LEU A 413 23.98 25.24 2.03
N ILE A 414 24.44 26.45 1.73
CA ILE A 414 25.79 26.70 1.21
C ILE A 414 26.83 26.18 2.19
N ALA A 415 26.66 26.40 3.50
CA ALA A 415 27.56 25.90 4.52
C ALA A 415 27.58 24.36 4.55
N LEU A 416 26.40 23.72 4.47
CA LEU A 416 26.30 22.26 4.39
C LEU A 416 27.02 21.72 3.16
N LEU A 417 26.72 22.28 1.98
CA LEU A 417 27.29 21.91 0.69
C LEU A 417 28.81 22.18 0.64
N SER A 418 29.26 23.27 1.25
CA SER A 418 30.68 23.62 1.32
C SER A 418 31.47 22.67 2.19
N ASN A 419 30.88 22.23 3.30
CA ASN A 419 31.48 21.24 4.20
C ASN A 419 31.44 19.81 3.62
N LEU A 420 30.86 19.61 2.43
CA LEU A 420 30.78 18.28 1.82
C LEU A 420 32.13 17.65 1.46
N ILE A 421 33.23 18.41 1.48
CA ILE A 421 34.61 17.88 1.35
C ILE A 421 34.85 16.71 2.32
N GLN A 422 34.20 16.72 3.49
CA GLN A 422 34.34 15.67 4.49
C GLN A 422 33.60 14.38 4.13
N PHE A 423 32.66 14.42 3.19
CA PHE A 423 31.92 13.26 2.68
C PHE A 423 32.56 12.69 1.41
N SER A 424 33.83 12.29 1.51
CA SER A 424 34.55 11.66 0.39
C SER A 424 33.87 10.40 -0.18
N ALA A 425 32.91 9.82 0.56
CA ALA A 425 32.17 8.62 0.18
C ALA A 425 30.73 8.88 -0.31
N LEU A 426 30.27 10.14 -0.43
CA LEU A 426 28.88 10.43 -0.78
C LEU A 426 28.55 9.94 -2.20
N GLN A 427 27.55 9.07 -2.29
CA GLN A 427 27.07 8.42 -3.52
C GLN A 427 25.69 8.93 -3.93
N GLU A 428 24.87 9.41 -3.00
CA GLU A 428 23.53 9.88 -3.28
C GLU A 428 23.26 11.18 -2.52
N LEU A 429 22.85 12.19 -3.28
CA LEU A 429 22.36 13.46 -2.77
C LEU A 429 20.98 13.71 -3.37
N ASP A 430 19.97 13.70 -2.51
CA ASP A 430 18.60 14.03 -2.88
C ASP A 430 18.17 15.31 -2.16
N VAL A 431 17.97 16.39 -2.93
CA VAL A 431 17.45 17.67 -2.45
C VAL A 431 16.14 18.04 -3.15
N SER A 432 15.49 17.08 -3.81
CA SER A 432 14.25 17.32 -4.60
C SER A 432 13.11 17.86 -3.74
N GLU A 433 12.06 18.39 -4.36
CA GLU A 433 10.87 18.91 -3.66
C GLU A 433 11.20 20.02 -2.64
N ASN A 434 12.30 20.73 -2.85
CA ASN A 434 12.68 21.88 -2.05
C ASN A 434 12.66 23.11 -2.92
N ASN A 435 11.78 24.07 -2.62
CA ASN A 435 11.78 25.33 -3.33
C ASN A 435 13.10 26.10 -3.09
N LEU A 436 13.96 26.09 -4.10
CA LEU A 436 15.24 26.79 -4.22
C LEU A 436 15.16 27.93 -5.25
N LEU A 437 13.95 28.41 -5.58
CA LEU A 437 13.76 29.61 -6.41
C LEU A 437 14.55 30.77 -5.80
N GLY A 438 15.56 31.24 -6.53
CA GLY A 438 16.35 32.42 -6.15
C GLY A 438 15.50 33.69 -6.10
N THR A 439 16.09 34.78 -5.61
CA THR A 439 15.46 36.11 -5.65
C THR A 439 15.53 36.67 -7.07
N SER A 440 14.41 37.21 -7.56
CA SER A 440 14.33 37.82 -8.90
C SER A 440 15.10 39.13 -9.05
N ASP A 441 15.68 39.65 -7.96
CA ASP A 441 16.28 40.97 -7.88
C ASP A 441 17.78 40.84 -7.60
N ASP A 442 18.62 41.15 -8.59
CA ASP A 442 20.06 41.48 -8.66
C ASP A 442 21.13 40.79 -7.76
N GLU A 443 20.78 40.06 -6.70
CA GLU A 443 21.67 39.18 -5.94
C GLU A 443 21.35 37.72 -6.26
N SER A 444 21.82 37.24 -7.41
CA SER A 444 21.79 35.82 -7.73
C SER A 444 22.52 35.05 -6.60
N PRO A 445 21.87 34.09 -5.92
CA PRO A 445 22.55 33.27 -4.93
C PRO A 445 23.73 32.57 -5.62
N ALA A 446 24.90 32.56 -4.96
CA ALA A 446 26.09 31.97 -5.56
C ALA A 446 25.88 30.47 -5.89
N PRO A 447 26.41 29.96 -7.02
CA PRO A 447 26.20 28.57 -7.46
C PRO A 447 26.56 27.55 -6.40
N MET A 448 25.55 27.01 -5.71
CA MET A 448 25.78 26.27 -4.48
C MET A 448 26.21 24.83 -4.75
N ILE A 449 25.39 24.12 -5.54
CA ILE A 449 25.62 22.71 -5.88
C ILE A 449 26.73 22.60 -6.91
N GLY A 450 26.76 23.51 -7.90
CA GLY A 450 27.81 23.58 -8.91
C GLY A 450 29.21 23.75 -8.29
N GLN A 451 29.40 24.71 -7.37
CA GLN A 451 30.70 24.88 -6.69
C GLN A 451 31.10 23.67 -5.85
N ALA A 452 30.13 22.98 -5.24
CA ALA A 452 30.40 21.77 -4.48
C ALA A 452 30.93 20.64 -5.38
N LEU A 453 30.37 20.49 -6.59
CA LEU A 453 30.83 19.55 -7.59
C LEU A 453 32.21 19.94 -8.16
N GLU A 454 32.40 21.20 -8.58
CA GLU A 454 33.66 21.71 -9.14
C GLU A 454 34.85 21.55 -8.19
N GLY A 455 34.62 21.72 -6.88
CA GLY A 455 35.65 21.52 -5.86
C GLY A 455 36.12 20.06 -5.70
N GLY A 456 35.65 19.13 -6.55
CA GLY A 456 35.96 17.69 -6.49
C GLY A 456 35.39 17.00 -5.27
N ARG A 457 34.36 17.58 -4.63
CA ARG A 457 33.87 17.18 -3.30
C ARG A 457 32.89 16.02 -3.35
N LEU A 458 32.37 15.70 -4.54
CA LEU A 458 31.31 14.72 -4.80
C LEU A 458 31.70 13.75 -5.94
N TRP A 459 32.98 13.43 -6.08
CA TRP A 459 33.48 12.55 -7.16
C TRP A 459 32.97 11.11 -7.10
N ALA A 460 32.53 10.65 -5.91
CA ALA A 460 31.92 9.36 -5.68
C ALA A 460 30.40 9.34 -5.96
N LEU A 461 29.81 10.49 -6.32
CA LEU A 461 28.38 10.65 -6.51
C LEU A 461 27.88 9.77 -7.68
N ARG A 462 26.86 8.98 -7.38
CA ARG A 462 26.14 8.08 -8.30
C ARG A 462 24.74 8.58 -8.59
N THR A 463 24.10 9.23 -7.63
CA THR A 463 22.73 9.74 -7.75
C THR A 463 22.69 11.22 -7.36
N LEU A 464 22.18 12.05 -8.27
CA LEU A 464 21.86 13.45 -8.00
C LEU A 464 20.40 13.70 -8.39
N ASN A 465 19.58 14.09 -7.42
CA ASN A 465 18.17 14.41 -7.64
C ASN A 465 17.86 15.86 -7.29
N LEU A 466 17.50 16.64 -8.32
CA LEU A 466 17.17 18.07 -8.28
C LEU A 466 15.75 18.38 -8.76
N LEU A 467 14.85 17.38 -8.86
CA LEU A 467 13.48 17.58 -9.32
C LEU A 467 12.69 18.48 -8.37
N ASN A 468 11.73 19.25 -8.90
CA ASN A 468 10.83 20.11 -8.13
C ASN A 468 11.60 21.03 -7.17
N THR A 469 12.74 21.54 -7.64
CA THR A 469 13.55 22.48 -6.87
C THR A 469 13.37 23.93 -7.30
N GLY A 470 12.96 24.21 -8.54
CA GLY A 470 12.95 25.57 -9.06
C GLY A 470 14.31 26.26 -8.97
N ILE A 471 15.41 25.49 -9.05
CA ILE A 471 16.78 26.03 -9.02
C ILE A 471 16.95 27.08 -10.14
N CYS A 472 17.69 28.15 -9.88
CA CYS A 472 17.93 29.17 -10.91
C CYS A 472 18.83 28.64 -12.03
N GLN A 473 18.76 29.30 -13.18
CA GLN A 473 19.52 28.95 -14.37
C GLN A 473 21.03 28.98 -14.13
N GLU A 474 21.54 29.93 -13.35
CA GLU A 474 22.97 30.08 -13.04
C GLU A 474 23.50 28.89 -12.23
N ASP A 475 22.76 28.45 -11.21
CA ASP A 475 23.12 27.32 -10.37
C ASP A 475 23.11 26.01 -11.16
N LEU A 476 22.09 25.81 -12.01
CA LEU A 476 22.02 24.64 -12.88
C LEU A 476 23.12 24.66 -13.95
N THR A 477 23.44 25.84 -14.50
CA THR A 477 24.59 26.04 -15.40
C THR A 477 25.89 25.61 -14.73
N ALA A 478 26.09 25.99 -13.46
CA ALA A 478 27.26 25.59 -12.70
C ALA A 478 27.30 24.07 -12.41
N VAL A 479 26.15 23.44 -12.13
CA VAL A 479 26.04 21.98 -12.01
C VAL A 479 26.46 21.32 -13.33
N CYS A 480 25.87 21.72 -14.46
CA CYS A 480 26.22 21.18 -15.77
C CYS A 480 27.70 21.42 -16.11
N THR A 481 28.26 22.57 -15.75
CA THR A 481 29.68 22.90 -15.97
C THR A 481 30.59 21.96 -15.18
N ALA A 482 30.24 21.67 -13.94
CA ALA A 482 30.97 20.71 -13.12
C ALA A 482 30.91 19.29 -13.70
N LEU A 483 29.75 18.87 -14.22
CA LEU A 483 29.59 17.59 -14.92
C LEU A 483 30.44 17.55 -16.20
N ALA A 484 30.42 18.63 -16.99
CA ALA A 484 31.25 18.79 -18.19
C ALA A 484 32.75 18.80 -17.86
N GLY A 485 33.14 19.27 -16.68
CA GLY A 485 34.51 19.18 -16.16
C GLY A 485 34.95 17.77 -15.73
N GLY A 486 34.06 16.77 -15.78
CA GLY A 486 34.39 15.37 -15.45
C GLY A 486 34.45 15.08 -13.95
N THR A 487 33.94 16.00 -13.11
CA THR A 487 34.04 15.89 -11.65
C THR A 487 33.15 14.79 -11.05
N ALA A 488 32.13 14.32 -11.78
CA ALA A 488 31.19 13.28 -11.34
C ALA A 488 31.12 12.10 -12.34
N ALA A 489 32.27 11.56 -12.76
CA ALA A 489 32.34 10.48 -13.74
C ALA A 489 31.67 9.15 -13.30
N SER A 490 31.37 9.01 -12.00
CA SER A 490 30.67 7.84 -11.43
C SER A 490 29.15 7.96 -11.44
N LEU A 491 28.60 9.06 -11.99
CA LEU A 491 27.17 9.34 -11.95
C LEU A 491 26.37 8.31 -12.76
N GLN A 492 25.34 7.75 -12.15
CA GLN A 492 24.47 6.70 -12.69
C GLN A 492 23.02 7.16 -12.81
N VAL A 493 22.58 8.06 -11.95
CA VAL A 493 21.23 8.62 -11.92
C VAL A 493 21.33 10.14 -11.85
N LEU A 494 20.76 10.82 -12.83
CA LEU A 494 20.68 12.27 -12.90
C LEU A 494 19.23 12.67 -13.13
N LYS A 495 18.67 13.41 -12.17
CA LYS A 495 17.32 13.95 -12.28
C LYS A 495 17.37 15.46 -12.16
N LEU A 496 16.94 16.14 -13.21
CA LEU A 496 17.00 17.59 -13.34
C LEU A 496 15.60 18.14 -13.55
N CYS A 497 15.34 19.30 -12.94
CA CYS A 497 14.16 20.11 -13.23
C CYS A 497 14.32 20.83 -14.59
N ARG A 498 13.72 22.01 -14.74
CA ARG A 498 13.83 22.88 -15.94
C ARG A 498 15.27 22.99 -16.47
N VAL A 499 15.49 22.67 -17.74
CA VAL A 499 16.78 22.80 -18.44
C VAL A 499 16.66 23.82 -19.57
N ASP A 500 17.17 25.04 -19.35
CA ASP A 500 17.27 26.07 -20.39
C ASP A 500 18.47 25.85 -21.34
N VAL A 501 18.56 26.68 -22.37
CA VAL A 501 19.60 26.60 -23.43
C VAL A 501 21.04 26.51 -22.88
N PRO A 502 21.53 27.39 -21.98
CA PRO A 502 22.92 27.32 -21.50
C PRO A 502 23.22 26.04 -20.70
N PRO A 503 22.44 25.66 -19.66
CA PRO A 503 22.62 24.37 -19.01
C PRO A 503 22.54 23.17 -19.97
N GLY A 504 21.62 23.20 -20.94
CA GLY A 504 21.45 22.13 -21.94
C GLY A 504 22.66 21.94 -22.85
N GLN A 505 23.23 23.04 -23.38
CA GLN A 505 24.45 22.99 -24.20
C GLN A 505 25.65 22.45 -23.42
N ILE A 506 25.80 22.88 -22.16
CA ILE A 506 26.90 22.41 -21.31
C ILE A 506 26.71 20.94 -20.94
N LEU A 507 25.48 20.52 -20.65
CA LEU A 507 25.17 19.11 -20.39
C LEU A 507 25.45 18.24 -21.61
N ALA A 508 25.10 18.69 -22.82
CA ALA A 508 25.47 18.03 -24.06
C ALA A 508 27.00 17.90 -24.21
N SER A 509 27.76 18.95 -23.87
CA SER A 509 29.22 18.89 -23.88
C SER A 509 29.79 17.85 -22.88
N ALA A 510 29.09 17.60 -21.76
CA ALA A 510 29.47 16.57 -20.79
C ALA A 510 29.30 15.15 -21.36
N PHE A 511 28.22 14.93 -22.13
CA PHE A 511 28.02 13.68 -22.88
C PHE A 511 29.05 13.52 -24.01
N ASP A 512 29.31 14.56 -24.79
CA ASP A 512 30.32 14.55 -25.84
C ASP A 512 31.73 14.23 -25.32
N SER A 513 32.05 14.75 -24.13
CA SER A 513 33.32 14.46 -23.43
C SER A 513 33.37 13.08 -22.79
N ASN A 514 32.31 12.28 -22.90
CA ASN A 514 32.17 10.93 -22.32
C ASN A 514 32.27 10.91 -20.77
N HIS A 515 32.03 12.05 -20.12
CA HIS A 515 32.08 12.18 -18.67
C HIS A 515 30.87 11.54 -17.98
N LEU A 516 29.76 11.36 -18.70
CA LEU A 516 28.52 10.74 -18.20
C LEU A 516 28.32 9.31 -18.73
N SER A 517 29.41 8.60 -19.06
CA SER A 517 29.36 7.26 -19.68
C SER A 517 28.76 6.16 -18.81
N GLN A 518 28.73 6.35 -17.48
CA GLN A 518 28.11 5.43 -16.52
C GLN A 518 26.62 5.73 -16.25
N LEU A 519 26.07 6.78 -16.85
CA LEU A 519 24.70 7.19 -16.63
C LEU A 519 23.71 6.13 -17.15
N ARG A 520 22.81 5.69 -16.27
CA ARG A 520 21.80 4.66 -16.52
C ARG A 520 20.39 5.20 -16.47
N ASP A 521 20.15 6.23 -15.67
CA ASP A 521 18.83 6.84 -15.48
C ASP A 521 18.95 8.35 -15.63
N LEU A 522 18.20 8.88 -16.58
CA LEU A 522 18.13 10.30 -16.87
C LEU A 522 16.66 10.73 -16.82
N THR A 523 16.34 11.65 -15.92
CA THR A 523 14.99 12.22 -15.77
C THR A 523 15.05 13.73 -15.94
N PHE A 524 14.17 14.25 -16.79
CA PHE A 524 13.85 15.66 -16.88
C PHE A 524 12.37 15.85 -16.58
N GLU A 525 12.04 16.78 -15.71
CA GLU A 525 10.64 17.15 -15.41
C GLU A 525 10.56 18.67 -15.26
N ASP A 526 9.68 19.31 -16.04
CA ASP A 526 9.43 20.74 -15.94
C ASP A 526 8.75 21.08 -14.61
N ASP A 527 9.23 22.17 -13.98
CA ASP A 527 8.52 22.79 -12.86
C ASP A 527 7.29 23.54 -13.42
N ALA A 528 6.19 23.58 -12.66
CA ALA A 528 4.94 24.20 -13.11
C ALA A 528 5.14 25.64 -13.65
N GLY A 529 4.74 25.86 -14.91
CA GLY A 529 4.73 27.18 -15.57
C GLY A 529 6.05 27.59 -16.24
N TRP A 530 7.00 26.68 -16.44
CA TRP A 530 8.27 26.97 -17.12
C TRP A 530 8.62 25.93 -18.18
N LEU A 531 9.27 26.36 -19.27
CA LEU A 531 9.61 25.54 -20.44
C LEU A 531 11.10 25.15 -20.43
N SER A 532 11.41 23.89 -20.77
CA SER A 532 12.80 23.40 -20.90
C SER A 532 13.41 23.63 -22.28
N GLU A 533 13.90 24.84 -22.52
CA GLU A 533 14.41 25.24 -23.84
C GLU A 533 15.73 24.57 -24.29
N GLY A 534 16.50 24.01 -23.36
CA GLY A 534 17.80 23.41 -23.66
C GLY A 534 17.78 21.94 -24.05
N LEU A 535 16.64 21.25 -23.91
CA LEU A 535 16.59 19.79 -24.04
C LEU A 535 16.72 19.28 -25.48
N GLY A 536 16.39 20.09 -26.48
CA GLY A 536 16.60 19.74 -27.90
C GLY A 536 18.08 19.45 -28.23
N VAL A 537 19.00 20.21 -27.63
CA VAL A 537 20.45 19.98 -27.80
C VAL A 537 20.90 18.70 -27.10
N VAL A 538 20.38 18.45 -25.90
CA VAL A 538 20.71 17.26 -25.10
C VAL A 538 20.23 15.99 -25.82
N THR A 539 18.98 15.96 -26.27
CA THR A 539 18.40 14.81 -26.98
C THR A 539 19.14 14.50 -28.28
N ARG A 540 19.55 15.51 -29.05
CA ARG A 540 20.42 15.33 -30.22
C ARG A 540 21.81 14.78 -29.87
N CYS A 541 22.37 15.15 -28.72
CA CYS A 541 23.63 14.56 -28.24
C CYS A 541 23.45 13.08 -27.84
N LEU A 542 22.34 12.75 -27.16
CA LEU A 542 21.98 11.36 -26.86
C LEU A 542 21.80 10.54 -28.14
N ALA A 543 21.18 11.14 -29.17
CA ALA A 543 20.99 10.55 -30.49
C ALA A 543 22.30 10.15 -31.16
N ASN A 544 23.41 10.84 -30.90
CA ASN A 544 24.73 10.49 -31.41
C ASN A 544 25.37 9.27 -30.70
N GLY A 545 24.66 8.61 -29.79
CA GLY A 545 25.13 7.43 -29.05
C GLY A 545 26.11 7.75 -27.93
N LYS A 546 26.07 8.98 -27.39
CA LYS A 546 26.98 9.45 -26.33
C LYS A 546 26.58 8.99 -24.92
N ALA A 547 25.47 8.26 -24.78
CA ALA A 547 25.01 7.66 -23.53
C ALA A 547 24.75 6.14 -23.69
N PRO A 548 25.80 5.31 -23.89
CA PRO A 548 25.64 3.90 -24.23
C PRO A 548 25.07 3.03 -23.10
N SER A 549 25.19 3.49 -21.85
CA SER A 549 24.73 2.78 -20.64
C SER A 549 23.31 3.15 -20.21
N LEU A 550 22.61 4.03 -20.97
CA LEU A 550 21.30 4.55 -20.58
C LEU A 550 20.23 3.44 -20.66
N ILE A 551 19.59 3.18 -19.53
CA ILE A 551 18.54 2.16 -19.33
C ILE A 551 17.18 2.82 -19.23
N ARG A 552 17.08 3.98 -18.57
CA ARG A 552 15.84 4.73 -18.40
C ARG A 552 15.99 6.17 -18.84
N LEU A 553 15.02 6.64 -19.61
CA LEU A 553 14.89 8.03 -20.02
C LEU A 553 13.46 8.49 -19.73
N LYS A 554 13.31 9.45 -18.83
CA LYS A 554 12.05 10.18 -18.60
C LYS A 554 12.20 11.64 -19.03
N ILE A 555 11.30 12.13 -19.87
CA ILE A 555 11.20 13.53 -20.26
C ILE A 555 9.75 13.96 -20.07
N GLY A 556 9.48 14.74 -19.01
CA GLY A 556 8.21 15.42 -18.79
C GLY A 556 8.37 16.91 -19.03
N VAL A 557 7.80 17.46 -20.10
CA VAL A 557 7.94 18.88 -20.44
C VAL A 557 6.59 19.50 -20.76
N ILE A 558 6.50 20.80 -20.54
CA ILE A 558 5.36 21.60 -20.95
C ILE A 558 5.56 22.04 -22.41
N HIS A 559 4.51 22.00 -23.24
CA HIS A 559 4.52 22.45 -24.64
C HIS A 559 3.45 23.52 -24.88
N SER A 560 3.74 24.47 -25.77
CA SER A 560 2.79 25.51 -26.18
C SER A 560 2.71 25.61 -27.71
N THR A 561 1.84 26.45 -28.23
CA THR A 561 1.77 26.77 -29.68
C THR A 561 2.83 27.75 -30.14
N ASP A 562 3.69 28.24 -29.24
CA ASP A 562 4.83 29.08 -29.62
C ASP A 562 5.80 28.22 -30.45
N PRO A 563 6.17 28.65 -31.68
CA PRO A 563 7.14 27.93 -32.51
C PRO A 563 8.52 27.77 -31.86
N ASN A 564 8.79 28.39 -30.71
CA ASN A 564 9.99 28.18 -29.90
C ASN A 564 9.86 27.03 -28.89
N THR A 565 8.81 26.21 -28.92
CA THR A 565 8.72 25.03 -28.04
C THR A 565 9.59 23.89 -28.56
N HIS A 566 10.59 23.51 -27.77
CA HIS A 566 11.63 22.55 -28.13
C HIS A 566 11.17 21.09 -28.24
N VAL A 567 9.87 20.82 -28.21
CA VAL A 567 9.31 19.47 -28.35
C VAL A 567 9.62 18.89 -29.72
N ASP A 568 9.61 19.71 -30.77
CA ASP A 568 10.02 19.32 -32.12
C ASP A 568 11.50 18.88 -32.15
N GLU A 569 12.39 19.63 -31.50
CA GLU A 569 13.81 19.30 -31.37
C GLU A 569 14.04 18.02 -30.54
N ILE A 570 13.29 17.87 -29.44
CA ILE A 570 13.31 16.68 -28.57
C ILE A 570 12.91 15.44 -29.37
N LEU A 571 11.73 15.48 -30.00
CA LEU A 571 11.21 14.38 -30.80
C LEU A 571 12.10 14.07 -31.99
N GLY A 572 12.59 15.11 -32.70
CA GLY A 572 13.51 14.96 -33.83
C GLY A 572 14.83 14.30 -33.44
N GLY A 573 15.43 14.73 -32.32
CA GLY A 573 16.65 14.11 -31.79
C GLY A 573 16.43 12.65 -31.40
N LEU A 574 15.34 12.35 -30.68
CA LEU A 574 15.00 10.97 -30.33
C LEU A 574 14.76 10.11 -31.57
N ALA A 575 14.01 10.61 -32.55
CA ALA A 575 13.75 9.91 -33.80
C ALA A 575 15.05 9.58 -34.55
N GLU A 576 15.98 10.55 -34.68
CA GLU A 576 17.29 10.32 -35.30
C GLU A 576 18.08 9.20 -34.59
N GLY A 577 18.16 9.26 -33.25
CA GLY A 577 18.89 8.26 -32.47
C GLY A 577 18.27 6.86 -32.55
N LEU A 578 16.94 6.78 -32.68
CA LEU A 578 16.23 5.53 -32.91
C LEU A 578 16.54 4.94 -34.29
N ARG A 579 16.46 5.74 -35.37
CA ARG A 579 16.82 5.29 -36.73
C ARG A 579 18.25 4.78 -36.81
N GLU A 580 19.17 5.43 -36.09
CA GLU A 580 20.57 5.04 -36.00
C GLU A 580 20.87 3.91 -35.00
N LYS A 581 19.84 3.38 -34.31
CA LYS A 581 19.91 2.27 -33.34
C LYS A 581 20.81 2.54 -32.14
N LYS A 582 20.83 3.79 -31.67
CA LYS A 582 21.73 4.27 -30.62
C LYS A 582 21.21 4.04 -29.20
N PHE A 583 19.92 3.69 -29.06
CA PHE A 583 19.24 3.44 -27.79
C PHE A 583 19.13 1.94 -27.42
N SER A 584 20.04 1.09 -27.89
CA SER A 584 19.96 -0.38 -27.73
C SER A 584 19.88 -0.91 -26.28
N SER A 585 20.37 -0.14 -25.32
CA SER A 585 20.36 -0.48 -23.88
C SER A 585 19.10 -0.01 -23.16
N LEU A 586 18.23 0.78 -23.81
CA LEU A 586 17.08 1.41 -23.17
C LEU A 586 16.00 0.37 -22.86
N GLU A 587 15.58 0.30 -21.60
CA GLU A 587 14.54 -0.59 -21.08
C GLU A 587 13.24 0.15 -20.71
N ASP A 588 13.31 1.43 -20.35
CA ASP A 588 12.15 2.27 -19.99
C ASP A 588 12.26 3.63 -20.70
N LEU A 589 11.22 3.99 -21.46
CA LEU A 589 11.07 5.28 -22.12
C LEU A 589 9.75 5.89 -21.70
N ASP A 590 9.82 7.05 -21.04
CA ASP A 590 8.67 7.79 -20.53
C ASP A 590 8.70 9.22 -21.08
N LEU A 591 7.78 9.55 -21.97
CA LEU A 591 7.69 10.87 -22.60
C LEU A 591 6.33 11.48 -22.29
N GLU A 592 6.32 12.57 -21.54
CA GLU A 592 5.13 13.30 -21.15
C GLU A 592 5.20 14.74 -21.69
N PHE A 593 4.31 15.07 -22.61
CA PHE A 593 4.18 16.41 -23.20
C PHE A 593 2.87 17.04 -22.72
N TRP A 594 2.99 17.94 -21.74
CA TRP A 594 1.88 18.61 -21.08
C TRP A 594 1.55 19.93 -21.77
N PRO A 595 0.30 20.15 -22.20
CA PRO A 595 -0.05 21.42 -22.83
C PRO A 595 0.00 22.57 -21.80
N ASP A 596 0.55 23.72 -22.20
CA ASP A 596 0.52 24.97 -21.41
C ASP A 596 -0.90 25.54 -21.37
N SER A 597 -1.65 25.38 -22.48
CA SER A 597 -3.06 25.72 -22.59
C SER A 597 -3.87 24.64 -23.33
N GLU A 598 -5.18 24.60 -23.12
CA GLU A 598 -6.11 23.64 -23.73
C GLU A 598 -6.12 23.63 -25.28
N HIS A 599 -5.52 24.64 -25.93
CA HIS A 599 -5.44 24.76 -27.38
C HIS A 599 -4.06 24.37 -27.94
N ASP A 600 -3.12 23.98 -27.08
CA ASP A 600 -1.78 23.62 -27.49
C ASP A 600 -1.67 22.14 -27.86
N PHE A 601 -1.38 21.87 -29.12
CA PHE A 601 -1.18 20.52 -29.65
C PHE A 601 0.30 20.25 -29.89
N ALA A 602 0.73 19.03 -29.59
CA ALA A 602 2.06 18.55 -29.92
C ALA A 602 2.28 18.53 -31.46
N PRO A 603 3.52 18.75 -31.92
CA PRO A 603 3.79 18.96 -33.33
C PRO A 603 3.65 17.66 -34.13
N THR A 604 2.75 17.66 -35.13
CA THR A 604 2.35 16.45 -35.87
C THR A 604 3.48 15.78 -36.63
N GLU A 605 4.29 16.52 -37.39
CA GLU A 605 5.38 15.92 -38.19
C GLU A 605 6.47 15.28 -37.30
N PRO A 606 7.04 15.96 -36.28
CA PRO A 606 7.96 15.34 -35.34
C PRO A 606 7.41 14.11 -34.63
N LEU A 607 6.12 14.12 -34.21
CA LEU A 607 5.46 12.95 -33.64
C LEU A 607 5.41 11.79 -34.63
N CYS A 608 5.09 12.07 -35.89
CA CYS A 608 5.06 11.04 -36.94
C CYS A 608 6.44 10.45 -37.20
N GLU A 609 7.48 11.28 -37.24
CA GLU A 609 8.85 10.80 -37.40
C GLU A 609 9.30 9.93 -36.23
N PHE A 610 8.99 10.36 -35.00
CA PHE A 610 9.27 9.59 -33.79
C PHE A 610 8.54 8.23 -33.80
N GLY A 611 7.24 8.24 -34.08
CA GLY A 611 6.40 7.04 -34.11
C GLY A 611 6.93 5.98 -35.08
N ARG A 612 7.31 6.37 -36.30
CA ARG A 612 7.92 5.45 -37.28
C ARG A 612 9.30 4.95 -36.82
N ALA A 613 10.13 5.86 -36.30
CA ALA A 613 11.49 5.53 -35.87
C ALA A 613 11.53 4.48 -34.74
N LEU A 614 10.52 4.41 -33.86
CA LEU A 614 10.38 3.34 -32.86
C LEU A 614 10.43 1.94 -33.50
N GLY A 615 9.89 1.80 -34.72
CA GLY A 615 9.83 0.54 -35.44
C GLY A 615 11.06 0.21 -36.29
N GLU A 616 11.94 1.17 -36.59
CA GLU A 616 13.09 0.96 -37.48
C GLU A 616 14.25 0.18 -36.80
N GLY A 617 14.07 -0.16 -35.53
CA GLY A 617 14.95 -1.00 -34.72
C GLY A 617 15.85 -0.20 -33.78
N GLY A 618 16.48 -0.86 -32.81
CA GLY A 618 17.35 -0.22 -31.82
C GLY A 618 16.81 -0.16 -30.39
N LEU A 619 15.62 -0.71 -30.14
CA LEU A 619 14.98 -0.80 -28.83
C LEU A 619 14.64 -2.26 -28.46
N SER A 620 15.55 -3.20 -28.75
CA SER A 620 15.35 -4.62 -28.47
C SER A 620 15.20 -4.94 -26.98
N SER A 621 15.70 -4.05 -26.11
CA SER A 621 15.66 -4.18 -24.66
C SER A 621 14.49 -3.44 -24.03
N LEU A 622 13.70 -2.67 -24.80
CA LEU A 622 12.63 -1.84 -24.25
C LEU A 622 11.52 -2.71 -23.69
N ARG A 623 11.24 -2.55 -22.39
CA ARG A 623 10.23 -3.29 -21.63
C ARG A 623 9.03 -2.42 -21.29
N ARG A 624 9.23 -1.11 -21.07
CA ARG A 624 8.16 -0.15 -20.78
C ARG A 624 8.22 1.03 -21.74
N LEU A 625 7.09 1.36 -22.35
CA LEU A 625 6.89 2.56 -23.15
C LEU A 625 5.69 3.32 -22.58
N SER A 626 5.93 4.53 -22.12
CA SER A 626 4.94 5.44 -21.54
C SER A 626 4.94 6.74 -22.32
N LEU A 627 3.77 7.10 -22.85
CA LEU A 627 3.63 8.22 -23.78
C LEU A 627 2.38 9.03 -23.44
N PHE A 628 2.57 10.34 -23.31
CA PHE A 628 1.51 11.30 -23.06
C PHE A 628 1.64 12.53 -23.98
N TRP A 629 0.60 12.83 -24.75
CA TRP A 629 0.48 14.08 -25.53
C TRP A 629 -0.95 14.34 -25.99
N PHE A 630 -1.17 15.58 -26.45
CA PHE A 630 -2.39 16.00 -27.15
C PHE A 630 -2.04 16.30 -28.60
N GLU A 631 -2.75 15.71 -29.56
CA GLU A 631 -2.58 16.02 -30.98
C GLU A 631 -3.92 16.41 -31.62
N GLN A 632 -3.85 17.26 -32.64
CA GLN A 632 -5.04 17.79 -33.29
C GLN A 632 -5.82 16.71 -34.06
N LEU A 633 -5.13 15.71 -34.61
CA LEU A 633 -5.69 14.62 -35.42
C LEU A 633 -5.18 13.26 -34.91
N SER A 634 -4.95 12.27 -35.78
CA SER A 634 -4.47 10.94 -35.35
C SER A 634 -3.22 10.47 -36.10
N ALA A 635 -2.54 11.36 -36.81
CA ALA A 635 -1.37 11.02 -37.59
C ALA A 635 -0.19 10.55 -36.71
N GLY A 636 0.00 11.16 -35.53
CA GLY A 636 1.02 10.75 -34.56
C GLY A 636 0.75 9.33 -34.04
N VAL A 637 -0.48 9.06 -33.59
CA VAL A 637 -0.92 7.71 -33.23
C VAL A 637 -0.77 6.71 -34.38
N GLY A 638 -1.07 7.07 -35.62
CA GLY A 638 -0.92 6.20 -36.79
C GLY A 638 0.54 5.83 -37.04
N ALA A 639 1.45 6.80 -36.97
CA ALA A 639 2.87 6.53 -37.06
C ALA A 639 3.40 5.66 -35.90
N LEU A 640 2.90 5.87 -34.68
CA LEU A 640 3.19 4.99 -33.54
C LEU A 640 2.71 3.56 -33.82
N ALA A 641 1.52 3.39 -34.39
CA ALA A 641 1.00 2.09 -34.78
C ALA A 641 1.89 1.42 -35.84
N GLU A 642 2.35 2.16 -36.85
CA GLU A 642 3.32 1.70 -37.84
C GLU A 642 4.62 1.21 -37.16
N GLY A 643 5.14 2.00 -36.21
CA GLY A 643 6.33 1.67 -35.43
C GLY A 643 6.17 0.40 -34.58
N LEU A 644 5.09 0.30 -33.81
CA LEU A 644 4.76 -0.88 -33.01
C LEU A 644 4.56 -2.12 -33.90
N GLY A 645 3.96 -1.94 -35.07
CA GLY A 645 3.63 -2.99 -36.02
C GLY A 645 4.81 -3.52 -36.83
N SER A 646 5.98 -2.86 -36.79
CA SER A 646 7.18 -3.28 -37.52
C SER A 646 7.83 -4.55 -36.96
N GLY A 647 7.50 -4.90 -35.71
CA GLY A 647 8.10 -6.03 -34.98
C GLY A 647 9.46 -5.72 -34.35
N GLY A 648 9.89 -4.45 -34.29
CA GLY A 648 11.16 -4.05 -33.67
C GLY A 648 11.19 -4.12 -32.14
N LEU A 649 10.03 -4.00 -31.49
CA LEU A 649 9.87 -3.90 -30.03
C LEU A 649 9.57 -5.26 -29.38
N VAL A 650 10.48 -6.22 -29.57
CA VAL A 650 10.26 -7.63 -29.18
C VAL A 650 10.18 -7.88 -27.67
N SER A 651 10.69 -6.97 -26.83
CA SER A 651 10.71 -7.12 -25.37
C SER A 651 9.68 -6.26 -24.65
N LEU A 652 8.80 -5.56 -25.38
CA LEU A 652 7.85 -4.62 -24.79
C LEU A 652 6.79 -5.36 -23.97
N GLU A 653 6.81 -5.16 -22.65
CA GLU A 653 5.92 -5.80 -21.67
C GLU A 653 4.80 -4.86 -21.20
N GLU A 654 5.07 -3.55 -21.13
CA GLU A 654 4.15 -2.55 -20.62
C GLU A 654 4.04 -1.37 -21.59
N LEU A 655 2.82 -1.09 -22.03
CA LEU A 655 2.49 0.05 -22.89
C LEU A 655 1.46 0.93 -22.17
N CYS A 656 1.86 2.18 -21.90
CA CYS A 656 1.00 3.21 -21.32
C CYS A 656 0.83 4.32 -22.35
N LEU A 657 -0.39 4.52 -22.83
CA LEU A 657 -0.72 5.54 -23.81
C LEU A 657 -1.82 6.43 -23.22
N GLN A 658 -1.48 7.70 -22.98
CA GLN A 658 -2.45 8.73 -22.64
C GLN A 658 -2.40 9.77 -23.77
N VAL A 659 -3.07 9.43 -24.87
CA VAL A 659 -3.02 10.20 -26.11
C VAL A 659 -4.40 10.71 -26.46
N SER A 660 -4.52 12.03 -26.54
CA SER A 660 -5.76 12.71 -26.88
C SER A 660 -5.70 13.20 -28.32
N CYS A 661 -6.55 12.62 -29.19
CA CYS A 661 -6.72 13.03 -30.58
C CYS A 661 -7.98 13.88 -30.75
N GLY A 662 -7.86 15.05 -31.39
CA GLY A 662 -9.01 15.76 -31.93
C GLY A 662 -9.72 14.91 -33.00
N GLY A 663 -11.04 14.80 -32.92
CA GLY A 663 -11.84 13.92 -33.78
C GLY A 663 -11.62 14.14 -35.29
N GLY A 664 -11.74 13.09 -36.11
CA GLY A 664 -11.51 13.18 -37.56
C GLY A 664 -11.70 11.87 -38.35
N GLU A 665 -11.61 11.96 -39.68
CA GLU A 665 -11.75 10.82 -40.60
C GLU A 665 -10.49 9.93 -40.72
N GLU A 666 -9.41 10.29 -40.03
CA GLU A 666 -8.14 9.57 -40.12
C GLU A 666 -8.16 8.21 -39.40
N ASN A 667 -7.26 7.32 -39.83
CA ASN A 667 -7.23 5.92 -39.43
C ASN A 667 -6.20 5.60 -38.34
N GLY A 668 -5.43 6.56 -37.82
CA GLY A 668 -4.30 6.25 -36.94
C GLY A 668 -4.70 5.48 -35.68
N CYS A 669 -5.79 5.88 -35.02
CA CYS A 669 -6.35 5.13 -33.88
C CYS A 669 -6.80 3.72 -34.27
N ARG A 670 -7.38 3.53 -35.47
CA ARG A 670 -7.77 2.22 -35.97
C ARG A 670 -6.56 1.32 -36.24
N GLU A 671 -5.51 1.88 -36.83
CA GLU A 671 -4.25 1.18 -37.08
C GLU A 671 -3.61 0.73 -35.76
N LEU A 672 -3.64 1.57 -34.72
CA LEU A 672 -3.15 1.21 -33.38
C LEU A 672 -3.93 0.01 -32.82
N GLY A 673 -5.26 0.04 -32.90
CA GLY A 673 -6.10 -1.08 -32.49
C GLY A 673 -5.81 -2.37 -33.27
N GLU A 674 -5.59 -2.28 -34.58
CA GLU A 674 -5.22 -3.42 -35.42
C GLU A 674 -3.89 -4.02 -34.99
N VAL A 675 -2.86 -3.20 -34.80
CA VAL A 675 -1.52 -3.65 -34.42
C VAL A 675 -1.51 -4.37 -33.08
N LEU A 676 -2.21 -3.82 -32.08
CA LEU A 676 -2.32 -4.42 -30.76
C LEU A 676 -3.10 -5.74 -30.78
N SER A 677 -4.15 -5.85 -31.60
CA SER A 677 -5.01 -7.04 -31.65
C SER A 677 -4.50 -8.16 -32.57
N THR A 678 -3.57 -7.87 -33.49
CA THR A 678 -3.06 -8.85 -34.45
C THR A 678 -1.79 -9.59 -34.00
N GLY A 679 -1.40 -9.42 -32.72
CA GLY A 679 -0.25 -10.12 -32.13
C GLY A 679 1.11 -9.61 -32.62
N LYS A 680 1.17 -8.40 -33.20
CA LYS A 680 2.42 -7.77 -33.63
C LYS A 680 3.31 -7.30 -32.47
N VAL A 681 2.75 -7.20 -31.26
CA VAL A 681 3.45 -6.88 -30.01
C VAL A 681 3.35 -8.10 -29.05
N PRO A 682 4.14 -9.17 -29.28
CA PRO A 682 3.90 -10.47 -28.66
C PRO A 682 4.22 -10.56 -27.16
N SER A 683 5.10 -9.69 -26.65
CA SER A 683 5.57 -9.71 -25.25
C SER A 683 4.70 -8.88 -24.31
N LEU A 684 3.67 -8.22 -24.82
CA LEU A 684 2.84 -7.29 -24.04
C LEU A 684 2.11 -8.05 -22.91
N GLN A 685 2.21 -7.52 -21.70
CA GLN A 685 1.56 -8.05 -20.50
C GLN A 685 0.63 -7.03 -19.85
N LYS A 686 0.87 -5.73 -20.07
CA LYS A 686 0.04 -4.65 -19.54
C LYS A 686 -0.19 -3.59 -20.60
N LEU A 687 -1.44 -3.17 -20.70
CA LEU A 687 -1.89 -2.07 -21.55
C LEU A 687 -2.69 -1.09 -20.69
N LEU A 688 -2.15 0.11 -20.49
CA LEU A 688 -2.91 1.26 -20.00
C LEU A 688 -3.23 2.15 -21.20
N LEU A 689 -4.51 2.37 -21.44
CA LEU A 689 -4.98 3.27 -22.48
C LEU A 689 -5.89 4.32 -21.87
N GLU A 690 -5.50 5.57 -22.01
CA GLU A 690 -6.33 6.73 -21.70
C GLU A 690 -6.67 7.45 -23.00
N CYS A 691 -7.97 7.65 -23.25
CA CYS A 691 -8.44 8.20 -24.52
C CYS A 691 -9.77 8.93 -24.36
N ASN A 692 -10.02 9.89 -25.25
CA ASN A 692 -11.27 10.62 -25.32
C ASN A 692 -12.42 9.75 -25.86
N VAL A 693 -13.62 9.90 -25.31
CA VAL A 693 -14.85 9.20 -25.73
C VAL A 693 -15.41 9.86 -26.99
N ASN A 694 -14.76 9.60 -28.13
CA ASN A 694 -15.12 10.17 -29.41
C ASN A 694 -14.89 9.22 -30.58
N SER A 695 -14.94 9.75 -31.81
CA SER A 695 -14.68 8.99 -33.04
C SER A 695 -13.32 8.26 -33.02
N SER A 696 -12.30 8.80 -32.36
CA SER A 696 -10.99 8.14 -32.21
C SER A 696 -11.08 6.84 -31.41
N LEU A 697 -11.80 6.83 -30.28
CA LEU A 697 -12.08 5.60 -29.51
C LEU A 697 -12.91 4.60 -30.33
N GLN A 698 -13.90 5.07 -31.09
CA GLN A 698 -14.66 4.19 -31.98
C GLN A 698 -13.74 3.50 -32.99
N ARG A 699 -12.86 4.26 -33.65
CA ARG A 699 -11.90 3.75 -34.64
C ARG A 699 -10.89 2.80 -34.02
N PHE A 700 -10.37 3.13 -32.84
CA PHE A 700 -9.53 2.23 -32.07
C PHE A 700 -10.23 0.91 -31.76
N ALA A 701 -11.50 0.96 -31.36
CA ALA A 701 -12.29 -0.22 -31.10
C ALA A 701 -12.54 -1.06 -32.38
N GLU A 702 -12.81 -0.41 -33.52
CA GLU A 702 -12.92 -1.08 -34.83
C GLU A 702 -11.61 -1.80 -35.20
N GLY A 703 -10.46 -1.17 -34.95
CA GLY A 703 -9.14 -1.75 -35.15
C GLY A 703 -8.88 -2.97 -34.28
N LEU A 704 -9.16 -2.88 -32.98
CA LEU A 704 -9.05 -4.01 -32.05
C LEU A 704 -9.97 -5.18 -32.45
N GLY A 705 -11.12 -4.87 -33.05
CA GLY A 705 -12.10 -5.85 -33.52
C GLY A 705 -11.60 -6.74 -34.67
N LEU A 706 -10.55 -6.31 -35.40
CA LEU A 706 -9.94 -7.09 -36.49
C LEU A 706 -9.20 -8.33 -35.97
N GLY A 707 -8.66 -8.26 -34.75
CA GLY A 707 -7.93 -9.34 -34.09
C GLY A 707 -8.54 -9.71 -32.72
N CYS A 708 -7.69 -10.05 -31.76
CA CYS A 708 -8.04 -10.18 -30.34
C CYS A 708 -6.79 -9.95 -29.48
N LEU A 709 -6.93 -9.20 -28.38
CA LEU A 709 -5.86 -9.10 -27.40
C LEU A 709 -5.67 -10.44 -26.68
N SER A 710 -4.41 -10.79 -26.40
CA SER A 710 -4.11 -11.97 -25.58
C SER A 710 -4.81 -11.85 -24.21
N PRO A 711 -5.45 -12.91 -23.70
CA PRO A 711 -6.07 -12.91 -22.38
C PRO A 711 -5.08 -12.67 -21.22
N GLU A 712 -3.78 -12.83 -21.48
CA GLU A 712 -2.72 -12.58 -20.51
C GLU A 712 -2.44 -11.08 -20.31
N VAL A 713 -2.78 -10.25 -21.31
CA VAL A 713 -2.59 -8.79 -21.26
C VAL A 713 -3.59 -8.18 -20.28
N GLY A 714 -3.11 -7.63 -19.16
CA GLY A 714 -3.94 -6.82 -18.27
C GLY A 714 -4.25 -5.47 -18.91
N VAL A 715 -5.53 -5.20 -19.18
CA VAL A 715 -5.98 -3.95 -19.81
C VAL A 715 -6.63 -3.03 -18.78
N ASN A 716 -6.15 -1.80 -18.71
CA ASN A 716 -6.77 -0.69 -17.99
C ASN A 716 -7.20 0.35 -19.02
N LEU A 717 -8.50 0.63 -19.07
CA LEU A 717 -9.08 1.60 -19.99
C LEU A 717 -9.61 2.80 -19.20
N ILE A 718 -9.08 3.98 -19.47
CA ILE A 718 -9.50 5.25 -18.88
C ILE A 718 -10.09 6.13 -19.99
N LEU A 719 -11.31 6.60 -19.79
CA LEU A 719 -12.11 7.24 -20.80
C LEU A 719 -12.44 8.67 -20.36
N HIS A 720 -11.98 9.65 -21.12
CA HIS A 720 -12.19 11.07 -20.85
C HIS A 720 -13.29 11.66 -21.75
N THR A 721 -14.06 12.61 -21.25
CA THR A 721 -14.97 13.41 -22.08
C THR A 721 -14.23 14.49 -22.86
N ALA A 722 -14.63 14.70 -24.12
CA ALA A 722 -14.08 15.76 -24.97
C ALA A 722 -15.13 16.85 -25.25
N TYR A 723 -14.68 18.11 -25.30
CA TYR A 723 -15.52 19.31 -25.49
C TYR A 723 -16.16 19.47 -26.89
N ALA A 724 -15.69 18.74 -27.90
CA ALA A 724 -15.94 19.08 -29.30
C ALA A 724 -16.87 18.12 -30.07
N ASP A 725 -17.19 16.95 -29.52
CA ASP A 725 -17.81 15.87 -30.29
C ASP A 725 -19.31 15.74 -30.03
N SER A 726 -20.07 15.27 -31.03
CA SER A 726 -21.52 15.12 -30.88
C SER A 726 -21.90 13.95 -29.94
N THR A 727 -23.01 14.06 -29.21
CA THR A 727 -23.58 12.99 -28.36
C THR A 727 -23.73 11.64 -29.09
N TYR A 728 -23.89 11.69 -30.41
CA TYR A 728 -23.96 10.52 -31.28
C TYR A 728 -22.63 9.77 -31.35
N GLU A 729 -21.51 10.49 -31.50
CA GLU A 729 -20.17 9.91 -31.61
C GLU A 729 -19.71 9.27 -30.30
N ALA A 730 -19.92 9.94 -29.17
CA ALA A 730 -19.63 9.38 -27.86
C ALA A 730 -20.43 8.07 -27.62
N SER A 731 -21.70 8.05 -28.00
CA SER A 731 -22.55 6.85 -27.90
C SER A 731 -22.10 5.73 -28.84
N ALA A 732 -21.63 6.06 -30.05
CA ALA A 732 -21.10 5.08 -30.99
C ALA A 732 -19.80 4.46 -30.49
N ALA A 733 -18.89 5.26 -29.93
CA ALA A 733 -17.63 4.81 -29.34
C ALA A 733 -17.85 3.84 -28.18
N VAL A 734 -18.74 4.18 -27.23
CA VAL A 734 -19.08 3.31 -26.10
C VAL A 734 -19.72 1.99 -26.56
N LYS A 735 -20.59 2.03 -27.58
CA LYS A 735 -21.16 0.82 -28.18
C LYS A 735 -20.10 -0.06 -28.85
N ALA A 736 -19.10 0.53 -29.49
CA ALA A 736 -17.99 -0.22 -30.08
C ALA A 736 -17.17 -0.94 -28.99
N VAL A 737 -16.87 -0.26 -27.87
CA VAL A 737 -16.22 -0.88 -26.70
C VAL A 737 -17.09 -2.00 -26.12
N ALA A 738 -18.39 -1.78 -25.97
CA ALA A 738 -19.32 -2.80 -25.51
C ALA A 738 -19.33 -4.04 -26.42
N ALA A 739 -19.25 -3.86 -27.74
CA ALA A 739 -19.14 -4.95 -28.70
C ALA A 739 -17.84 -5.75 -28.53
N LEU A 740 -16.70 -5.08 -28.34
CA LEU A 740 -15.41 -5.75 -28.09
C LEU A 740 -15.43 -6.61 -26.83
N ILE A 741 -16.05 -6.12 -25.76
CA ILE A 741 -16.17 -6.86 -24.49
C ILE A 741 -17.09 -8.07 -24.69
N ARG A 742 -18.21 -7.90 -25.39
CA ARG A 742 -19.18 -8.97 -25.66
C ARG A 742 -18.59 -10.08 -26.54
N ASP A 743 -17.81 -9.68 -27.54
CA ASP A 743 -17.05 -10.56 -28.43
C ASP A 743 -15.72 -11.00 -27.80
N GLY A 744 -15.49 -10.63 -26.52
CA GLY A 744 -14.30 -10.80 -25.67
C GLY A 744 -12.97 -10.76 -26.40
N LYS A 745 -12.86 -9.75 -27.26
CA LYS A 745 -11.62 -9.31 -27.90
C LYS A 745 -10.64 -8.69 -26.89
N VAL A 746 -11.14 -8.34 -25.69
CA VAL A 746 -10.43 -7.66 -24.59
C VAL A 746 -10.54 -8.46 -23.28
N ALA A 747 -10.28 -9.77 -23.33
CA ALA A 747 -10.56 -10.66 -22.21
C ALA A 747 -9.75 -10.40 -20.92
N GLY A 748 -8.62 -9.68 -21.01
CA GLY A 748 -7.80 -9.29 -19.85
C GLY A 748 -8.15 -7.93 -19.24
N LEU A 749 -9.34 -7.39 -19.53
CA LEU A 749 -9.82 -6.11 -18.98
C LEU A 749 -9.98 -6.15 -17.45
N ARG A 750 -9.21 -5.32 -16.75
CA ARG A 750 -9.19 -5.24 -15.27
C ARG A 750 -9.82 -3.97 -14.73
N LYS A 751 -9.62 -2.84 -15.40
CA LYS A 751 -10.15 -1.54 -14.98
C LYS A 751 -10.85 -0.83 -16.13
N ILE A 752 -12.03 -0.29 -15.85
CA ILE A 752 -12.67 0.72 -16.69
C ILE A 752 -12.90 1.95 -15.81
N ALA A 753 -12.37 3.09 -16.25
CA ALA A 753 -12.61 4.38 -15.63
C ALA A 753 -13.25 5.33 -16.64
N PHE A 754 -14.28 6.06 -16.21
CA PHE A 754 -14.74 7.28 -16.88
C PHE A 754 -14.30 8.45 -15.99
N GLU A 755 -13.54 9.39 -16.54
CA GLU A 755 -12.98 10.53 -15.80
C GLU A 755 -13.33 11.82 -16.53
N ASP A 756 -13.62 12.89 -15.79
CA ASP A 756 -13.85 14.19 -16.40
C ASP A 756 -12.51 14.74 -16.91
N GLY A 757 -12.49 15.19 -18.16
CA GLY A 757 -11.29 15.65 -18.86
C GLY A 757 -10.81 17.03 -18.41
N ASP A 758 -11.68 17.85 -17.81
CA ASP A 758 -11.32 19.23 -17.45
C ASP A 758 -12.30 19.88 -16.44
N GLN A 759 -11.79 20.61 -15.44
CA GLN A 759 -12.61 21.29 -14.42
C GLN A 759 -12.90 22.77 -14.75
N SER A 760 -12.54 23.24 -15.95
CA SER A 760 -12.38 24.66 -16.25
C SER A 760 -13.56 25.38 -16.93
N SER A 761 -14.59 24.71 -17.48
CA SER A 761 -15.64 25.43 -18.23
C SER A 761 -17.08 24.86 -18.21
N ASP A 762 -18.00 25.62 -18.82
CA ASP A 762 -19.47 25.62 -18.66
C ASP A 762 -20.12 24.23 -18.91
N PRO A 763 -20.84 23.63 -17.93
CA PRO A 763 -21.45 22.30 -18.05
C PRO A 763 -22.51 22.13 -19.16
N SER A 764 -22.90 23.21 -19.84
CA SER A 764 -23.96 23.20 -20.86
C SER A 764 -23.53 22.71 -22.24
N ASP A 765 -22.22 22.67 -22.53
CA ASP A 765 -21.68 22.28 -23.85
C ASP A 765 -21.10 20.84 -23.88
N GLN A 766 -21.16 20.09 -22.77
CA GLN A 766 -20.67 18.71 -22.71
C GLN A 766 -21.63 17.74 -23.42
N SER A 767 -21.16 17.09 -24.49
CA SER A 767 -21.84 15.92 -25.03
C SER A 767 -21.55 14.72 -24.12
N GLY A 768 -22.58 13.92 -23.84
CA GLY A 768 -22.42 12.82 -22.90
C GLY A 768 -23.11 11.54 -23.33
N ILE A 769 -22.71 10.44 -22.70
CA ILE A 769 -23.10 9.09 -23.13
C ILE A 769 -24.59 8.86 -22.88
N VAL A 770 -25.35 8.52 -23.93
CA VAL A 770 -26.80 8.25 -23.81
C VAL A 770 -27.05 6.92 -23.11
N GLY A 771 -28.13 6.82 -22.32
CA GLY A 771 -28.48 5.65 -21.52
C GLY A 771 -28.53 4.30 -22.27
N GLY A 772 -28.88 4.30 -23.56
CA GLY A 772 -28.84 3.07 -24.37
C GLY A 772 -27.44 2.52 -24.58
N ALA A 773 -26.45 3.38 -24.89
CA ALA A 773 -25.06 2.96 -25.05
C ALA A 773 -24.45 2.49 -23.71
N ALA A 774 -24.79 3.20 -22.62
CA ALA A 774 -24.37 2.81 -21.28
C ALA A 774 -24.96 1.45 -20.86
N GLN A 775 -26.23 1.19 -21.19
CA GLN A 775 -26.87 -0.11 -20.96
C GLN A 775 -26.19 -1.22 -21.78
N ASP A 776 -25.92 -1.00 -23.07
CA ASP A 776 -25.20 -1.96 -23.92
C ASP A 776 -23.85 -2.35 -23.33
N LEU A 777 -23.12 -1.35 -22.78
CA LEU A 777 -21.87 -1.57 -22.06
C LEU A 777 -22.10 -2.41 -20.80
N GLY A 778 -23.07 -2.05 -19.96
CA GLY A 778 -23.39 -2.78 -18.73
C GLY A 778 -23.74 -4.25 -18.98
N GLU A 779 -24.53 -4.52 -20.01
CA GLU A 779 -24.87 -5.88 -20.45
C GLU A 779 -23.63 -6.64 -20.93
N ALA A 780 -22.73 -5.98 -21.68
CA ALA A 780 -21.48 -6.58 -22.13
C ALA A 780 -20.54 -6.94 -20.96
N LEU A 781 -20.40 -6.07 -19.96
CA LEU A 781 -19.60 -6.34 -18.75
C LEU A 781 -20.11 -7.57 -17.99
N ALA A 782 -21.44 -7.72 -17.89
CA ALA A 782 -22.07 -8.87 -17.27
C ALA A 782 -22.06 -10.14 -18.14
N HIS A 783 -21.66 -10.06 -19.42
CA HIS A 783 -21.57 -11.18 -20.35
C HIS A 783 -20.27 -11.99 -20.20
N VAL A 784 -19.23 -11.41 -19.61
CA VAL A 784 -17.87 -12.00 -19.47
C VAL A 784 -17.84 -13.29 -18.62
N GLY A 785 -18.93 -13.62 -17.92
CA GLY A 785 -19.03 -14.79 -17.03
C GLY A 785 -19.17 -16.17 -17.70
N ASP A 786 -19.36 -16.26 -19.02
CA ASP A 786 -19.59 -17.54 -19.75
C ASP A 786 -18.35 -18.02 -20.55
N TRP A 787 -17.23 -17.31 -20.39
CA TRP A 787 -16.00 -17.55 -21.12
C TRP A 787 -15.17 -18.58 -20.34
N GLY A 788 -15.34 -19.85 -20.66
CA GLY A 788 -14.67 -20.96 -19.97
C GLY A 788 -13.15 -20.80 -19.94
N GLY A 789 -12.60 -20.47 -18.77
CA GLY A 789 -11.16 -20.38 -18.54
C GLY A 789 -10.80 -19.55 -17.30
N SER A 790 -9.59 -19.74 -16.77
CA SER A 790 -9.00 -19.03 -15.63
C SER A 790 -8.68 -17.55 -15.95
N GLN A 791 -9.67 -16.77 -16.36
CA GLN A 791 -9.51 -15.36 -16.72
C GLN A 791 -9.67 -14.42 -15.51
N LYS A 792 -8.79 -13.41 -15.44
CA LYS A 792 -8.89 -12.30 -14.50
C LYS A 792 -9.92 -11.30 -15.04
N GLY A 793 -11.19 -11.43 -14.60
CA GLY A 793 -12.24 -10.48 -14.95
C GLY A 793 -12.04 -9.11 -14.29
N ILE A 794 -12.92 -8.15 -14.61
CA ILE A 794 -12.84 -6.74 -14.14
C ILE A 794 -12.75 -6.66 -12.62
N GLU A 795 -11.78 -5.89 -12.14
CA GLU A 795 -11.40 -5.68 -10.74
C GLU A 795 -11.92 -4.32 -10.23
N GLU A 796 -11.89 -3.29 -11.08
CA GLU A 796 -12.25 -1.92 -10.71
C GLU A 796 -13.16 -1.22 -11.74
N LEU A 797 -14.17 -0.53 -11.23
CA LEU A 797 -15.07 0.34 -12.01
C LEU A 797 -15.09 1.74 -11.36
N LYS A 798 -14.50 2.73 -12.05
CA LYS A 798 -14.52 4.14 -11.63
C LYS A 798 -15.37 4.93 -12.61
N ILE A 799 -16.31 5.72 -12.12
CA ILE A 799 -17.24 6.44 -12.99
C ILE A 799 -17.45 7.86 -12.47
N ASP A 800 -16.81 8.83 -13.11
CA ASP A 800 -17.24 10.21 -12.98
C ASP A 800 -18.54 10.40 -13.75
N CYS A 801 -19.57 10.88 -13.07
CA CYS A 801 -20.89 10.96 -13.68
C CYS A 801 -21.12 12.23 -14.50
N GLN A 802 -20.19 13.20 -14.48
CA GLN A 802 -20.19 14.34 -15.41
C GLN A 802 -20.11 13.85 -16.87
N VAL A 803 -19.52 12.66 -17.08
CA VAL A 803 -19.41 12.00 -18.39
C VAL A 803 -20.77 11.57 -18.99
N PHE A 804 -21.79 11.40 -18.15
CA PHE A 804 -23.16 11.12 -18.61
C PHE A 804 -23.94 12.44 -18.59
N ASN A 805 -24.09 13.03 -19.78
CA ASN A 805 -24.74 14.30 -20.09
C ASN A 805 -25.70 14.78 -18.98
N SER A 806 -25.49 16.02 -18.52
CA SER A 806 -26.30 16.70 -17.50
C SER A 806 -27.80 16.73 -17.81
N ASP A 807 -28.22 16.53 -19.06
CA ASP A 807 -29.63 16.48 -19.50
C ASP A 807 -30.25 15.07 -19.54
N CYS A 808 -29.48 13.99 -19.41
CA CYS A 808 -30.01 12.62 -19.53
C CYS A 808 -29.81 11.75 -18.27
N PRO A 809 -30.86 11.54 -17.44
CA PRO A 809 -30.79 10.75 -16.19
C PRO A 809 -30.51 9.25 -16.40
N MET A 810 -30.44 8.80 -17.65
CA MET A 810 -30.45 7.38 -18.01
C MET A 810 -29.06 6.80 -18.27
N GLY A 811 -27.99 7.60 -18.29
CA GLY A 811 -26.62 7.13 -18.54
C GLY A 811 -26.13 6.11 -17.50
N LEU A 812 -25.83 6.59 -16.30
CA LEU A 812 -25.37 5.75 -15.19
C LEU A 812 -26.41 4.68 -14.78
N SER A 813 -27.69 5.05 -14.84
CA SER A 813 -28.80 4.13 -14.56
C SER A 813 -28.88 3.00 -15.59
N GLY A 814 -28.67 3.31 -16.86
CA GLY A 814 -28.58 2.35 -17.97
C GLY A 814 -27.45 1.35 -17.75
N LEU A 815 -26.25 1.83 -17.39
CA LEU A 815 -25.09 0.96 -17.11
C LEU A 815 -25.40 -0.10 -16.05
N PHE A 816 -25.86 0.32 -14.87
CA PHE A 816 -26.18 -0.65 -13.81
C PHE A 816 -27.42 -1.49 -14.14
N SER A 817 -28.38 -0.96 -14.89
CA SER A 817 -29.53 -1.75 -15.37
C SER A 817 -29.07 -2.87 -16.31
N GLY A 818 -28.11 -2.58 -17.19
CA GLY A 818 -27.48 -3.56 -18.07
C GLY A 818 -26.71 -4.63 -17.30
N ILE A 819 -25.97 -4.25 -16.25
CA ILE A 819 -25.29 -5.23 -15.38
C ILE A 819 -26.30 -6.10 -14.64
N ALA A 820 -27.40 -5.52 -14.17
CA ALA A 820 -28.46 -6.23 -13.44
C ALA A 820 -29.26 -7.18 -14.35
N SER A 821 -29.45 -6.84 -15.62
CA SER A 821 -30.17 -7.65 -16.63
C SER A 821 -29.27 -8.72 -17.26
N GLY A 822 -27.96 -8.49 -17.34
CA GLY A 822 -27.00 -9.42 -17.90
C GLY A 822 -27.01 -10.79 -17.23
N ARG A 823 -26.63 -11.85 -17.96
CA ARG A 823 -26.72 -13.23 -17.48
C ARG A 823 -25.65 -13.60 -16.45
N GLY A 824 -24.44 -13.07 -16.58
CA GLY A 824 -23.30 -13.39 -15.71
C GLY A 824 -23.17 -12.51 -14.47
N SER A 825 -22.00 -12.55 -13.85
CA SER A 825 -21.60 -11.71 -12.71
C SER A 825 -20.18 -11.18 -12.95
N LEU A 826 -19.74 -10.24 -12.13
CA LEU A 826 -18.39 -9.67 -12.16
C LEU A 826 -17.60 -10.22 -10.96
N PRO A 827 -17.01 -11.42 -11.08
CA PRO A 827 -16.49 -12.17 -9.93
C PRO A 827 -15.24 -11.57 -9.29
N SER A 828 -14.46 -10.80 -10.05
CA SER A 828 -13.22 -10.15 -9.59
C SER A 828 -13.44 -8.74 -9.05
N LEU A 829 -14.61 -8.13 -9.32
CA LEU A 829 -14.85 -6.71 -9.03
C LEU A 829 -14.84 -6.46 -7.52
N HIS A 830 -13.87 -5.68 -7.07
CA HIS A 830 -13.69 -5.35 -5.66
C HIS A 830 -13.87 -3.85 -5.36
N THR A 831 -13.80 -2.98 -6.37
CA THR A 831 -13.96 -1.53 -6.20
C THR A 831 -14.99 -0.97 -7.17
N ILE A 832 -15.99 -0.26 -6.64
CA ILE A 832 -16.86 0.64 -7.40
C ILE A 832 -16.70 2.04 -6.81
N SER A 833 -16.27 3.00 -7.63
CA SER A 833 -16.10 4.39 -7.21
C SER A 833 -16.85 5.31 -8.16
N ILE A 834 -17.73 6.16 -7.61
CA ILE A 834 -18.49 7.15 -8.35
C ILE A 834 -18.16 8.52 -7.74
N PRO A 835 -17.05 9.15 -8.18
CA PRO A 835 -16.79 10.54 -7.86
C PRO A 835 -17.85 11.46 -8.50
N ASN A 836 -18.06 12.63 -7.90
CA ASN A 836 -18.92 13.69 -8.42
C ASN A 836 -20.36 13.30 -8.81
N LEU A 837 -21.05 12.45 -8.03
CA LEU A 837 -22.43 12.04 -8.33
C LEU A 837 -23.41 13.23 -8.41
N LEU A 838 -24.00 13.47 -9.58
CA LEU A 838 -24.94 14.56 -9.86
C LEU A 838 -26.38 14.20 -9.45
N PRO A 839 -27.24 15.17 -9.08
CA PRO A 839 -28.63 14.92 -8.69
C PRO A 839 -29.43 14.13 -9.73
N ILE A 840 -29.21 14.39 -11.02
CA ILE A 840 -29.92 13.72 -12.12
C ILE A 840 -29.60 12.22 -12.21
N ASN A 841 -28.42 11.81 -11.74
CA ASN A 841 -27.91 10.45 -11.81
C ASN A 841 -28.26 9.60 -10.57
N VAL A 842 -28.95 10.16 -9.58
CA VAL A 842 -29.42 9.44 -8.38
C VAL A 842 -30.29 8.23 -8.71
N SER A 843 -31.03 8.29 -9.84
CA SER A 843 -31.88 7.18 -10.29
C SER A 843 -31.09 5.85 -10.45
N ALA A 844 -29.78 5.93 -10.66
CA ALA A 844 -28.87 4.79 -10.79
C ALA A 844 -28.64 4.00 -9.50
N VAL A 845 -28.94 4.57 -8.33
CA VAL A 845 -28.81 3.89 -7.03
C VAL A 845 -29.70 2.63 -6.97
N ARG A 846 -30.87 2.66 -7.60
CA ARG A 846 -31.81 1.51 -7.61
C ARG A 846 -31.27 0.34 -8.45
N PRO A 847 -30.89 0.50 -9.73
CA PRO A 847 -30.24 -0.56 -10.50
C PRO A 847 -28.95 -1.10 -9.85
N LEU A 848 -28.16 -0.24 -9.21
CA LEU A 848 -26.98 -0.69 -8.46
C LEU A 848 -27.37 -1.59 -7.28
N ALA A 849 -28.35 -1.16 -6.48
CA ALA A 849 -28.86 -1.96 -5.36
C ALA A 849 -29.39 -3.32 -5.86
N GLU A 850 -30.04 -3.34 -7.03
CA GLU A 850 -30.46 -4.56 -7.69
C GLU A 850 -29.28 -5.47 -8.07
N CYS A 851 -28.18 -4.92 -8.60
CA CYS A 851 -26.96 -5.68 -8.89
C CYS A 851 -26.40 -6.39 -7.65
N ILE A 852 -26.32 -5.69 -6.51
CA ILE A 852 -25.84 -6.27 -5.24
C ILE A 852 -26.82 -7.35 -4.76
N THR A 853 -28.12 -7.08 -4.82
CA THR A 853 -29.15 -8.02 -4.36
C THR A 853 -29.16 -9.30 -5.20
N LYS A 854 -28.90 -9.19 -6.51
CA LYS A 854 -28.74 -10.31 -7.46
C LYS A 854 -27.37 -11.00 -7.37
N GLY A 855 -26.47 -10.55 -6.50
CA GLY A 855 -25.14 -11.16 -6.33
C GLY A 855 -24.19 -10.93 -7.50
N LYS A 856 -24.36 -9.85 -8.27
CA LYS A 856 -23.52 -9.53 -9.42
C LYS A 856 -22.07 -9.18 -9.03
N PHE A 857 -21.83 -8.78 -7.77
CA PHE A 857 -20.51 -8.35 -7.27
C PHE A 857 -20.06 -9.16 -6.04
N PRO A 858 -19.69 -10.44 -6.19
CA PRO A 858 -19.43 -11.33 -5.05
C PRO A 858 -18.17 -10.97 -4.23
N ARG A 859 -17.24 -10.18 -4.78
CA ARG A 859 -15.99 -9.76 -4.12
C ARG A 859 -15.92 -8.27 -3.80
N LEU A 860 -17.03 -7.53 -3.88
CA LEU A 860 -17.06 -6.08 -3.67
C LEU A 860 -16.58 -5.70 -2.26
N ARG A 861 -15.49 -4.94 -2.18
CA ARG A 861 -14.89 -4.47 -0.92
C ARG A 861 -15.08 -2.97 -0.71
N ASN A 862 -14.98 -2.19 -1.78
CA ASN A 862 -14.97 -0.74 -1.70
C ASN A 862 -16.11 -0.18 -2.55
N MET A 863 -16.94 0.66 -1.92
CA MET A 863 -18.06 1.32 -2.58
C MET A 863 -18.08 2.79 -2.19
N GLN A 864 -17.82 3.67 -3.14
CA GLN A 864 -17.67 5.11 -2.88
C GLN A 864 -18.65 5.93 -3.72
N PHE A 865 -19.47 6.73 -3.04
CA PHE A 865 -20.33 7.77 -3.63
C PHE A 865 -19.96 9.10 -3.02
N SER A 866 -19.39 9.99 -3.83
CA SER A 866 -19.10 11.36 -3.42
C SER A 866 -19.66 12.33 -4.44
N SER A 867 -20.05 13.51 -3.98
CA SER A 867 -20.53 14.60 -4.82
C SER A 867 -20.03 15.92 -4.26
N SER A 868 -19.70 16.86 -5.14
CA SER A 868 -19.46 18.26 -4.77
C SER A 868 -20.78 18.96 -4.39
N GLU A 869 -21.86 18.59 -5.09
CA GLU A 869 -23.21 19.13 -4.90
C GLU A 869 -24.01 18.39 -3.83
N ALA A 870 -25.11 19.01 -3.39
CA ALA A 870 -26.09 18.35 -2.54
C ALA A 870 -26.95 17.42 -3.37
N ILE A 871 -27.04 16.15 -2.97
CA ILE A 871 -27.87 15.15 -3.65
C ILE A 871 -28.74 14.45 -2.62
N SER A 872 -29.98 14.12 -2.99
CA SER A 872 -30.83 13.24 -2.19
C SER A 872 -31.08 11.95 -2.95
N PHE A 873 -30.89 10.80 -2.30
CA PHE A 873 -31.25 9.50 -2.89
C PHE A 873 -32.75 9.24 -2.93
N GLY A 874 -33.53 10.08 -2.26
CA GLY A 874 -34.94 9.87 -2.04
C GLY A 874 -35.23 8.61 -1.23
N GLN A 875 -36.48 8.50 -0.76
CA GLN A 875 -36.89 7.37 0.08
C GLN A 875 -36.77 6.02 -0.65
N GLU A 876 -37.11 5.98 -1.94
CA GLU A 876 -37.07 4.74 -2.72
C GLU A 876 -35.64 4.26 -3.01
N GLY A 877 -34.74 5.17 -3.37
CA GLY A 877 -33.33 4.87 -3.63
C GLY A 877 -32.62 4.39 -2.37
N MET A 878 -32.80 5.12 -1.25
CA MET A 878 -32.21 4.73 0.03
C MET A 878 -32.76 3.40 0.55
N ARG A 879 -34.07 3.14 0.38
CA ARG A 879 -34.67 1.85 0.75
C ARG A 879 -34.09 0.70 -0.07
N ALA A 880 -33.93 0.88 -1.39
CA ALA A 880 -33.34 -0.13 -2.26
C ALA A 880 -31.89 -0.43 -1.84
N LEU A 881 -31.08 0.60 -1.61
CA LEU A 881 -29.70 0.46 -1.14
C LEU A 881 -29.64 -0.25 0.22
N SER A 882 -30.52 0.11 1.14
CA SER A 882 -30.59 -0.51 2.48
C SER A 882 -30.91 -2.01 2.39
N VAL A 883 -31.86 -2.39 1.53
CA VAL A 883 -32.19 -3.80 1.25
C VAL A 883 -30.99 -4.54 0.66
N ALA A 884 -30.28 -3.91 -0.26
CA ALA A 884 -29.06 -4.48 -0.85
C ALA A 884 -27.95 -4.69 0.19
N LEU A 885 -27.76 -3.76 1.12
CA LEU A 885 -26.79 -3.89 2.21
C LEU A 885 -27.17 -4.95 3.26
N CYS A 886 -28.47 -5.29 3.36
CA CYS A 886 -28.93 -6.45 4.13
C CYS A 886 -28.73 -7.80 3.42
N SER A 887 -28.32 -7.81 2.14
CA SER A 887 -28.07 -9.03 1.39
C SER A 887 -26.80 -9.74 1.88
N PRO A 888 -26.75 -11.10 1.86
CA PRO A 888 -25.50 -11.83 2.10
C PRO A 888 -24.39 -11.48 1.10
N HIS A 889 -24.73 -10.86 -0.03
CA HIS A 889 -23.78 -10.40 -1.03
C HIS A 889 -23.00 -9.13 -0.60
N ALA A 890 -23.44 -8.41 0.43
CA ALA A 890 -22.74 -7.23 0.97
C ALA A 890 -21.65 -7.58 2.01
N LYS A 891 -21.50 -8.85 2.41
CA LYS A 891 -20.56 -9.29 3.48
C LYS A 891 -19.08 -9.00 3.20
N SER A 892 -18.71 -8.87 1.92
CA SER A 892 -17.34 -8.59 1.49
C SER A 892 -16.96 -7.11 1.64
N LEU A 893 -17.92 -6.22 1.88
CA LEU A 893 -17.69 -4.78 1.97
C LEU A 893 -16.76 -4.44 3.15
N ARG A 894 -15.83 -3.52 2.91
CA ARG A 894 -14.79 -3.03 3.83
C ARG A 894 -14.80 -1.51 3.92
N SER A 895 -15.16 -0.81 2.84
CA SER A 895 -15.24 0.65 2.80
C SER A 895 -16.55 1.10 2.13
N LEU A 896 -17.27 2.01 2.77
CA LEU A 896 -18.54 2.59 2.30
C LEU A 896 -18.53 4.11 2.46
N THR A 897 -18.65 4.84 1.35
CA THR A 897 -18.79 6.30 1.35
C THR A 897 -20.12 6.69 0.73
N LEU A 898 -20.90 7.52 1.42
CA LEU A 898 -22.23 7.98 0.99
C LEU A 898 -22.36 9.50 1.17
N ARG A 899 -23.13 10.14 0.28
CA ARG A 899 -23.59 11.53 0.41
C ARG A 899 -25.06 11.57 0.02
N SER A 900 -25.93 11.86 0.97
CA SER A 900 -27.37 12.07 0.74
C SER A 900 -27.85 13.13 1.74
N GLU A 901 -28.33 14.27 1.25
CA GLU A 901 -28.80 15.42 2.04
C GLU A 901 -30.02 16.07 1.36
N GLU A 902 -31.01 16.52 2.14
CA GLU A 902 -32.17 17.28 1.66
C GLU A 902 -31.98 18.79 1.86
N ARG A 903 -32.21 19.62 0.82
CA ARG A 903 -31.91 21.07 0.88
C ARG A 903 -32.99 21.94 1.53
N SER A 904 -34.26 21.52 1.52
CA SER A 904 -35.35 22.37 2.04
C SER A 904 -35.50 22.20 3.54
N ASP A 905 -35.44 23.29 4.31
CA ASP A 905 -35.61 23.25 5.77
C ASP A 905 -37.08 23.14 6.23
N ASN A 906 -37.94 22.52 5.42
CA ASN A 906 -39.33 22.29 5.76
C ASN A 906 -39.50 20.96 6.53
N VAL A 907 -40.58 20.85 7.30
CA VAL A 907 -40.86 19.66 8.12
C VAL A 907 -40.94 18.38 7.27
N GLU A 908 -41.43 18.49 6.04
CA GLU A 908 -41.56 17.36 5.11
C GLU A 908 -40.19 16.79 4.70
N ALA A 909 -39.23 17.63 4.33
CA ALA A 909 -37.89 17.19 3.94
C ALA A 909 -37.07 16.66 5.13
N ARG A 910 -37.17 17.30 6.31
CA ARG A 910 -36.56 16.73 7.54
C ARG A 910 -37.10 15.34 7.85
N THR A 911 -38.41 15.14 7.70
CA THR A 911 -39.06 13.84 7.90
C THR A 911 -38.63 12.83 6.84
N ALA A 912 -38.53 13.25 5.58
CA ALA A 912 -38.09 12.41 4.48
C ALA A 912 -36.63 11.96 4.63
N GLU A 913 -35.73 12.87 5.01
CA GLU A 913 -34.32 12.56 5.27
C GLU A 913 -34.16 11.63 6.48
N ALA A 914 -34.90 11.88 7.57
CA ALA A 914 -34.91 11.00 8.73
C ALA A 914 -35.40 9.59 8.38
N ALA A 915 -36.41 9.47 7.50
CA ALA A 915 -36.88 8.19 7.00
C ALA A 915 -35.83 7.48 6.12
N GLN A 916 -35.07 8.22 5.31
CA GLN A 916 -33.95 7.69 4.54
C GLN A 916 -32.86 7.13 5.48
N MET A 917 -32.44 7.90 6.48
CA MET A 917 -31.44 7.46 7.47
C MET A 917 -31.94 6.29 8.32
N ALA A 918 -33.23 6.23 8.66
CA ALA A 918 -33.83 5.10 9.36
C ALA A 918 -33.78 3.80 8.52
N ALA A 919 -34.01 3.89 7.21
CA ALA A 919 -33.85 2.74 6.31
C ALA A 919 -32.40 2.23 6.32
N LEU A 920 -31.43 3.14 6.23
CA LEU A 920 -30.00 2.79 6.22
C LEU A 920 -29.53 2.23 7.58
N SER A 921 -30.03 2.81 8.66
CA SER A 921 -29.83 2.36 10.05
C SER A 921 -30.28 0.91 10.26
N THR A 922 -31.33 0.48 9.56
CA THR A 922 -31.78 -0.93 9.55
C THR A 922 -30.69 -1.85 8.98
N ALA A 923 -30.01 -1.42 7.92
CA ALA A 923 -28.92 -2.21 7.32
C ALA A 923 -27.71 -2.34 8.24
N PHE A 924 -27.32 -1.26 8.93
CA PHE A 924 -26.23 -1.28 9.92
C PHE A 924 -26.53 -2.21 11.10
N SER A 925 -27.80 -2.29 11.50
CA SER A 925 -28.26 -3.16 12.58
C SER A 925 -28.42 -4.63 12.18
N PHE A 926 -28.49 -4.93 10.88
CA PHE A 926 -28.79 -6.27 10.36
C PHE A 926 -27.62 -7.25 10.52
N GLY A 927 -26.38 -6.76 10.58
CA GLY A 927 -25.18 -7.56 10.89
C GLY A 927 -24.46 -8.17 9.69
N GLN A 928 -24.85 -7.86 8.45
CA GLN A 928 -24.12 -8.30 7.24
C GLN A 928 -22.81 -7.52 7.02
N LEU A 929 -22.75 -6.27 7.48
CA LEU A 929 -21.60 -5.38 7.33
C LEU A 929 -20.56 -5.55 8.47
N ILE A 930 -20.45 -6.73 9.08
CA ILE A 930 -19.56 -6.96 10.23
C ILE A 930 -18.08 -6.74 9.89
N GLY A 931 -17.71 -6.89 8.61
CA GLY A 931 -16.35 -6.66 8.11
C GLY A 931 -16.05 -5.22 7.68
N LEU A 932 -17.02 -4.30 7.78
CA LEU A 932 -16.83 -2.90 7.38
C LEU A 932 -15.79 -2.22 8.30
N LYS A 933 -14.76 -1.64 7.69
CA LYS A 933 -13.64 -0.96 8.34
C LYS A 933 -13.73 0.56 8.22
N GLU A 934 -14.31 1.07 7.15
CA GLU A 934 -14.38 2.51 6.86
C GLU A 934 -15.81 2.89 6.49
N LEU A 935 -16.29 3.97 7.10
CA LEU A 935 -17.60 4.54 6.82
C LEU A 935 -17.48 6.07 6.76
N SER A 936 -17.88 6.65 5.63
CA SER A 936 -17.80 8.10 5.41
C SER A 936 -19.16 8.63 4.96
N PHE A 937 -19.76 9.53 5.73
CA PHE A 937 -20.98 10.25 5.37
C PHE A 937 -20.67 11.71 5.09
N ARG A 938 -20.69 12.07 3.80
CA ARG A 938 -20.29 13.41 3.37
C ARG A 938 -21.43 14.43 3.32
N GLY A 939 -22.66 14.06 3.65
CA GLY A 939 -23.84 14.94 3.62
C GLY A 939 -24.03 15.80 4.88
N GLU A 940 -24.68 16.96 4.72
CA GLU A 940 -25.25 17.80 5.78
C GLU A 940 -26.60 17.21 6.22
N LEU A 941 -26.61 16.55 7.38
CA LEU A 941 -27.80 15.87 7.90
C LEU A 941 -28.53 16.74 8.92
N PHE A 942 -29.86 16.71 8.93
CA PHE A 942 -30.64 17.30 10.02
C PHE A 942 -30.43 16.52 11.34
N PRO A 943 -30.58 17.17 12.52
CA PRO A 943 -30.42 16.50 13.82
C PRO A 943 -31.31 15.25 14.02
N GLU A 944 -32.53 15.27 13.50
CA GLU A 944 -33.46 14.13 13.52
C GLU A 944 -32.93 12.97 12.66
N SER A 945 -32.32 13.28 11.51
CA SER A 945 -31.66 12.31 10.62
C SER A 945 -30.42 11.70 11.25
N VAL A 946 -29.62 12.51 11.96
CA VAL A 946 -28.48 12.03 12.75
C VAL A 946 -28.97 11.05 13.83
N SER A 947 -30.06 11.40 14.53
CA SER A 947 -30.66 10.53 15.54
C SER A 947 -31.08 9.18 14.94
N ALA A 948 -31.75 9.19 13.78
CA ALA A 948 -32.17 7.99 13.07
C ALA A 948 -30.98 7.10 12.63
N LEU A 949 -29.91 7.72 12.12
CA LEU A 949 -28.67 7.04 11.74
C LEU A 949 -27.97 6.39 12.95
N CYS A 950 -27.96 7.10 14.08
CA CYS A 950 -27.30 6.67 15.31
C CYS A 950 -27.94 5.43 15.94
N VAL A 951 -29.21 5.13 15.67
CA VAL A 951 -29.84 3.85 16.06
C VAL A 951 -29.06 2.67 15.48
N GLY A 952 -28.60 2.78 14.23
CA GLY A 952 -27.91 1.72 13.50
C GLY A 952 -26.43 1.66 13.83
N LEU A 953 -25.77 2.83 13.86
CA LEU A 953 -24.38 2.94 14.33
C LEU A 953 -24.24 2.43 15.76
N GLY A 954 -25.24 2.72 16.61
CA GLY A 954 -25.29 2.34 18.01
C GLY A 954 -25.68 0.88 18.28
N SER A 955 -25.95 0.08 17.25
CA SER A 955 -26.40 -1.32 17.37
C SER A 955 -25.32 -2.29 17.86
N GLY A 956 -24.04 -1.89 17.80
CA GLY A 956 -22.89 -2.73 18.16
C GLY A 956 -22.58 -3.85 17.16
N LYS A 957 -23.13 -3.78 15.94
CA LYS A 957 -22.89 -4.74 14.85
C LYS A 957 -21.71 -4.38 13.95
N LEU A 958 -21.33 -3.10 13.86
CA LEU A 958 -20.19 -2.60 13.08
C LEU A 958 -18.87 -2.70 13.86
N ARG A 959 -18.54 -3.89 14.35
CA ARG A 959 -17.42 -4.07 15.31
C ARG A 959 -16.03 -3.89 14.72
N SER A 960 -15.88 -4.09 13.41
CA SER A 960 -14.59 -3.95 12.71
C SER A 960 -14.34 -2.52 12.20
N LEU A 961 -15.24 -1.57 12.50
CA LEU A 961 -15.15 -0.20 12.02
C LEU A 961 -13.96 0.50 12.67
N ARG A 962 -13.04 1.01 11.85
CA ARG A 962 -11.78 1.67 12.24
C ARG A 962 -11.77 3.16 11.92
N SER A 963 -12.44 3.58 10.86
CA SER A 963 -12.58 4.98 10.48
C SER A 963 -14.04 5.35 10.31
N LEU A 964 -14.46 6.44 10.97
CA LEU A 964 -15.77 7.07 10.77
C LEU A 964 -15.56 8.54 10.42
N GLU A 965 -16.01 8.94 9.24
CA GLU A 965 -15.90 10.32 8.77
C GLU A 965 -17.28 10.95 8.63
N LEU A 966 -17.50 12.07 9.33
CA LEU A 966 -18.71 12.87 9.30
C LEU A 966 -18.33 14.34 9.03
N PRO A 967 -17.73 14.66 7.87
CA PRO A 967 -17.19 15.99 7.58
C PRO A 967 -18.25 17.10 7.56
N ARG A 968 -19.51 16.80 7.25
CA ARG A 968 -20.57 17.82 7.15
C ARG A 968 -21.76 17.61 8.08
N VAL A 969 -21.70 16.61 8.95
CA VAL A 969 -22.77 16.38 9.93
C VAL A 969 -22.69 17.44 11.03
N PRO A 970 -23.75 18.25 11.25
CA PRO A 970 -23.75 19.26 12.30
C PRO A 970 -23.71 18.58 13.66
N VAL A 971 -22.77 19.01 14.50
CA VAL A 971 -22.60 18.57 15.89
C VAL A 971 -22.69 19.81 16.78
N GLY A 972 -23.86 20.04 17.38
CA GLY A 972 -24.20 21.19 18.20
C GLY A 972 -24.88 20.81 19.52
N ASP A 973 -25.75 21.67 20.04
CA ASP A 973 -26.56 21.37 21.23
C ASP A 973 -27.96 20.86 20.87
N ASP A 974 -28.01 19.75 20.13
CA ASP A 974 -29.25 19.13 19.66
C ASP A 974 -29.35 17.66 20.09
N GLU A 975 -30.52 17.06 19.88
CA GLU A 975 -30.78 15.65 20.20
C GLU A 975 -29.96 14.69 19.32
N GLY A 976 -29.66 15.07 18.07
CA GLY A 976 -28.82 14.30 17.15
C GLY A 976 -27.41 14.11 17.68
N THR A 977 -26.84 15.16 18.26
CA THR A 977 -25.54 15.14 18.91
C THR A 977 -25.57 14.21 20.12
N SER A 978 -26.62 14.25 20.96
CA SER A 978 -26.77 13.31 22.08
C SER A 978 -26.82 11.86 21.60
N ALA A 979 -27.58 11.58 20.54
CA ALA A 979 -27.68 10.25 19.95
C ALA A 979 -26.33 9.76 19.39
N LEU A 980 -25.57 10.64 18.74
CA LEU A 980 -24.24 10.35 18.23
C LEU A 980 -23.25 10.04 19.35
N CYS A 981 -23.28 10.81 20.44
CA CYS A 981 -22.44 10.54 21.63
C CYS A 981 -22.72 9.16 22.22
N GLN A 982 -24.00 8.77 22.32
CA GLN A 982 -24.40 7.46 22.84
C GLN A 982 -24.03 6.31 21.89
N ALA A 983 -24.01 6.56 20.58
CA ALA A 983 -23.57 5.57 19.59
C ALA A 983 -22.04 5.38 19.65
N LEU A 984 -21.28 6.47 19.79
CA LEU A 984 -19.82 6.49 19.87
C LEU A 984 -19.31 6.05 21.25
N SER A 985 -19.29 4.74 21.48
CA SER A 985 -18.73 4.13 22.68
C SER A 985 -17.82 2.95 22.35
N ALA A 986 -16.85 2.66 23.22
CA ALA A 986 -15.96 1.51 23.07
C ALA A 986 -16.72 0.16 23.06
N GLU A 987 -17.87 0.07 23.72
CA GLU A 987 -18.70 -1.15 23.72
C GLU A 987 -19.28 -1.42 22.32
N LYS A 988 -19.77 -0.38 21.66
CA LYS A 988 -20.45 -0.48 20.36
C LYS A 988 -19.46 -0.50 19.20
N MET A 989 -18.36 0.23 19.30
CA MET A 989 -17.32 0.36 18.26
C MET A 989 -15.91 0.16 18.85
N PRO A 990 -15.53 -1.07 19.20
CA PRO A 990 -14.25 -1.36 19.87
C PRO A 990 -13.01 -1.18 18.98
N GLU A 991 -13.18 -1.19 17.65
CA GLU A 991 -12.06 -1.01 16.70
C GLU A 991 -11.91 0.43 16.17
N LEU A 992 -12.77 1.38 16.56
CA LEU A 992 -12.75 2.73 15.99
C LEU A 992 -11.51 3.51 16.43
N ARG A 993 -10.69 3.93 15.46
CA ARG A 993 -9.42 4.64 15.65
C ARG A 993 -9.43 6.05 15.10
N SER A 994 -10.13 6.29 14.00
CA SER A 994 -10.19 7.60 13.35
C SER A 994 -11.63 8.11 13.36
N LEU A 995 -11.82 9.32 13.87
CA LEU A 995 -13.08 10.03 13.83
C LEU A 995 -12.85 11.42 13.23
N LYS A 996 -13.51 11.72 12.10
CA LYS A 996 -13.50 13.07 11.51
C LYS A 996 -14.84 13.75 11.73
N LEU A 997 -14.83 14.93 12.35
CA LEU A 997 -16.01 15.77 12.60
C LEU A 997 -15.74 17.15 12.02
N GLY A 998 -16.32 17.45 10.86
CA GLY A 998 -16.04 18.71 10.17
C GLY A 998 -17.04 19.83 10.48
N SER A 999 -18.24 19.56 11.01
CA SER A 999 -19.21 20.61 11.35
C SER A 999 -19.54 20.62 12.85
N VAL A 1000 -18.50 20.69 13.69
CA VAL A 1000 -18.64 20.77 15.16
C VAL A 1000 -18.29 22.17 15.68
N ASN A 1001 -19.07 22.66 16.66
CA ASN A 1001 -18.84 23.92 17.38
C ASN A 1001 -18.48 23.67 18.86
N ASP A 1002 -18.17 24.72 19.62
CA ASP A 1002 -17.77 24.60 21.04
C ASP A 1002 -18.85 23.95 21.92
N ALA A 1003 -20.12 24.24 21.68
CA ALA A 1003 -21.23 23.66 22.44
C ALA A 1003 -21.36 22.15 22.18
N GLY A 1004 -21.30 21.74 20.91
CA GLY A 1004 -21.35 20.34 20.50
C GLY A 1004 -20.17 19.53 21.01
N LEU A 1005 -18.95 20.08 20.93
CA LEU A 1005 -17.76 19.42 21.45
C LEU A 1005 -17.83 19.26 22.98
N LYS A 1006 -18.25 20.30 23.72
CA LYS A 1006 -18.46 20.21 25.19
C LYS A 1006 -19.49 19.15 25.56
N LYS A 1007 -20.58 19.05 24.79
CA LYS A 1007 -21.62 18.04 24.99
C LYS A 1007 -21.07 16.62 24.78
N MET A 1008 -20.35 16.39 23.69
CA MET A 1008 -19.64 15.12 23.45
C MET A 1008 -18.70 14.75 24.60
N ILE A 1009 -17.92 15.73 25.08
CA ILE A 1009 -16.98 15.54 26.17
C ILE A 1009 -17.68 15.19 27.48
N THR A 1010 -18.81 15.84 27.78
CA THR A 1010 -19.60 15.58 28.98
C THR A 1010 -20.12 14.14 28.98
N GLU A 1011 -20.64 13.68 27.84
CA GLU A 1011 -21.11 12.30 27.65
C GLU A 1011 -19.96 11.28 27.72
N TRP A 1012 -18.81 11.56 27.11
CA TRP A 1012 -17.60 10.73 27.23
C TRP A 1012 -16.97 10.76 28.63
N GLY A 1013 -17.39 11.68 29.49
CA GLY A 1013 -17.14 11.62 30.92
C GLY A 1013 -17.89 10.47 31.59
N GLN A 1014 -19.10 10.15 31.13
CA GLN A 1014 -19.96 9.09 31.67
C GLN A 1014 -19.74 7.75 30.97
N ILE A 1015 -19.57 7.74 29.65
CA ILE A 1015 -19.42 6.55 28.81
C ILE A 1015 -17.97 6.42 28.34
N THR A 1016 -17.43 5.20 28.26
CA THR A 1016 -16.06 5.00 27.75
C THR A 1016 -16.02 5.31 26.25
N PRO A 1017 -15.28 6.36 25.83
CA PRO A 1017 -15.17 6.70 24.41
C PRO A 1017 -14.47 5.57 23.65
N PRO A 1018 -14.67 5.48 22.32
CA PRO A 1018 -13.92 4.55 21.48
C PRO A 1018 -12.40 4.81 21.62
N PRO A 1019 -11.54 3.81 21.33
CA PRO A 1019 -10.08 3.96 21.39
C PRO A 1019 -9.55 4.79 20.21
N LEU A 1020 -9.92 6.08 20.19
CA LEU A 1020 -9.59 7.04 19.15
C LEU A 1020 -8.11 7.41 19.19
N GLU A 1021 -7.52 7.42 18.00
CA GLU A 1021 -6.13 7.73 17.71
C GLU A 1021 -6.01 9.01 16.89
N LYS A 1022 -6.99 9.25 16.02
CA LYS A 1022 -7.17 10.51 15.29
C LYS A 1022 -8.57 11.07 15.57
N LEU A 1023 -8.61 12.33 15.98
CA LEU A 1023 -9.83 13.14 16.02
C LEU A 1023 -9.60 14.33 15.09
N ASP A 1024 -10.12 14.24 13.87
CA ASP A 1024 -9.95 15.30 12.87
C ASP A 1024 -11.04 16.36 13.00
N LEU A 1025 -10.61 17.57 13.39
CA LEU A 1025 -11.42 18.77 13.53
C LEU A 1025 -10.98 19.86 12.54
N SER A 1026 -10.25 19.52 11.46
CA SER A 1026 -9.66 20.48 10.51
C SER A 1026 -10.68 21.40 9.85
N ASP A 1027 -11.91 20.92 9.71
CA ASP A 1027 -12.97 21.64 9.01
C ASP A 1027 -13.97 22.28 10.00
N ALA A 1028 -13.75 22.10 11.30
CA ALA A 1028 -14.67 22.47 12.36
C ALA A 1028 -14.67 23.97 12.72
N SER A 1029 -15.70 24.40 13.45
CA SER A 1029 -15.86 25.76 13.96
C SER A 1029 -15.60 25.87 15.47
N VAL A 1030 -14.73 25.00 15.99
CA VAL A 1030 -14.36 24.92 17.41
C VAL A 1030 -13.40 26.06 17.76
N GLY A 1031 -13.72 26.78 18.84
CA GLY A 1031 -12.91 27.81 19.46
C GLY A 1031 -12.18 27.34 20.74
N ASP A 1032 -11.68 28.30 21.50
CA ASP A 1032 -10.86 28.01 22.69
C ASP A 1032 -11.64 27.25 23.78
N GLU A 1033 -12.94 27.48 23.93
CA GLU A 1033 -13.71 26.86 25.02
C GLU A 1033 -13.96 25.37 24.78
N GLY A 1034 -14.20 24.96 23.52
CA GLY A 1034 -14.36 23.56 23.16
C GLY A 1034 -13.04 22.79 23.26
N LEU A 1035 -11.94 23.40 22.82
CA LEU A 1035 -10.61 22.82 22.92
C LEU A 1035 -10.13 22.70 24.37
N ALA A 1036 -10.44 23.65 25.24
CA ALA A 1036 -10.15 23.57 26.68
C ALA A 1036 -10.89 22.40 27.36
N ALA A 1037 -12.15 22.16 26.96
CA ALA A 1037 -12.89 21.00 27.44
C ALA A 1037 -12.25 19.69 26.95
N LEU A 1038 -11.79 19.62 25.70
CA LEU A 1038 -11.14 18.44 25.14
C LEU A 1038 -9.82 18.14 25.88
N ALA A 1039 -9.03 19.17 26.14
CA ALA A 1039 -7.81 19.07 26.93
C ALA A 1039 -8.09 18.58 28.36
N SER A 1040 -9.21 18.98 28.96
CA SER A 1040 -9.61 18.53 30.30
C SER A 1040 -9.99 17.04 30.32
N LEU A 1041 -10.74 16.55 29.32
CA LEU A 1041 -11.11 15.14 29.18
C LEU A 1041 -9.88 14.25 28.92
N ALA A 1042 -8.99 14.74 28.06
CA ALA A 1042 -7.71 14.12 27.79
C ALA A 1042 -6.83 14.06 29.06
N GLY A 1043 -6.74 15.16 29.81
CA GLY A 1043 -6.02 15.22 31.10
C GLY A 1043 -6.60 14.28 32.17
N ALA A 1044 -7.89 13.94 32.08
CA ALA A 1044 -8.52 12.91 32.90
C ALA A 1044 -8.20 11.46 32.44
N GLY A 1045 -7.37 11.29 31.42
CA GLY A 1045 -6.93 9.98 30.90
C GLY A 1045 -8.00 9.21 30.12
N ARG A 1046 -9.08 9.89 29.68
CA ARG A 1046 -10.22 9.25 28.98
C ARG A 1046 -9.99 9.05 27.48
N LEU A 1047 -9.02 9.73 26.89
CA LEU A 1047 -8.60 9.59 25.48
C LEU A 1047 -7.11 9.17 25.38
N PRO A 1048 -6.72 8.01 25.92
CA PRO A 1048 -5.32 7.64 26.10
C PRO A 1048 -4.57 7.30 24.81
N PHE A 1049 -5.28 7.15 23.69
CA PHE A 1049 -4.68 6.81 22.39
C PHE A 1049 -4.67 7.98 21.41
N LEU A 1050 -5.32 9.11 21.76
CA LEU A 1050 -5.52 10.23 20.85
C LEU A 1050 -4.20 10.95 20.61
N TRP A 1051 -3.80 10.98 19.35
CA TRP A 1051 -2.47 11.41 18.97
C TRP A 1051 -2.57 12.46 17.86
N GLU A 1052 -3.36 12.20 16.82
CA GLU A 1052 -3.58 13.15 15.75
C GLU A 1052 -4.81 14.01 16.05
N LEU A 1053 -4.61 15.32 16.20
CA LEU A 1053 -5.68 16.32 16.34
C LEU A 1053 -5.48 17.43 15.30
N PRO A 1054 -5.77 17.19 14.02
CA PRO A 1054 -5.84 18.26 13.03
C PRO A 1054 -6.88 19.30 13.48
N LEU A 1055 -6.48 20.59 13.47
CA LEU A 1055 -7.30 21.71 13.90
C LEU A 1055 -7.62 22.65 12.71
N PRO A 1056 -8.64 23.51 12.83
CA PRO A 1056 -9.03 24.42 11.76
C PRO A 1056 -7.90 25.35 11.30
N LYS A 1057 -7.66 25.39 9.98
CA LYS A 1057 -6.82 26.42 9.33
C LYS A 1057 -7.67 27.68 9.07
N ARG A 1058 -8.04 28.44 10.10
CA ARG A 1058 -8.78 29.71 9.89
C ARG A 1058 -7.82 30.88 9.64
N ASN A 1059 -8.04 31.58 8.53
CA ASN A 1059 -7.55 32.95 8.29
C ASN A 1059 -8.46 33.93 9.05
N GLY A 1060 -8.08 34.39 10.24
CA GLY A 1060 -8.74 35.53 10.90
C GLY A 1060 -8.97 35.40 12.41
N ASP A 1061 -9.56 34.30 12.88
CA ASP A 1061 -9.77 34.05 14.32
C ASP A 1061 -8.74 33.05 14.84
N ALA A 1062 -7.66 33.57 15.42
CA ALA A 1062 -6.60 32.75 15.96
C ALA A 1062 -7.04 32.05 17.25
N ILE A 1063 -7.09 30.71 17.25
CA ILE A 1063 -7.00 29.88 18.47
C ILE A 1063 -5.87 30.48 19.33
N SER A 1064 -6.15 30.82 20.59
CA SER A 1064 -5.17 31.57 21.38
C SER A 1064 -3.88 30.77 21.56
N SER A 1065 -2.76 31.49 21.66
CA SER A 1065 -1.44 30.89 21.93
C SER A 1065 -1.46 30.03 23.20
N ASN A 1066 -2.28 30.39 24.18
CA ASN A 1066 -2.47 29.64 25.42
C ASN A 1066 -3.20 28.30 25.19
N THR A 1067 -4.29 28.28 24.43
CA THR A 1067 -4.99 27.03 24.07
C THR A 1067 -4.10 26.13 23.23
N ARG A 1068 -3.35 26.71 22.28
CA ARG A 1068 -2.37 25.97 21.47
C ARG A 1068 -1.25 25.40 22.34
N ALA A 1069 -0.77 26.14 23.34
CA ALA A 1069 0.22 25.66 24.31
C ALA A 1069 -0.34 24.55 25.22
N MET A 1070 -1.62 24.62 25.63
CA MET A 1070 -2.29 23.55 26.37
C MET A 1070 -2.44 22.28 25.54
N LEU A 1071 -2.83 22.40 24.26
CA LEU A 1071 -2.92 21.27 23.34
C LEU A 1071 -1.54 20.73 22.94
N GLN A 1072 -0.52 21.58 22.86
CA GLN A 1072 0.88 21.16 22.66
C GLN A 1072 1.43 20.47 23.90
N ALA A 1073 1.07 20.91 25.11
CA ALA A 1073 1.39 20.21 26.36
C ALA A 1073 0.71 18.83 26.40
N PHE A 1074 -0.50 18.72 25.86
CA PHE A 1074 -1.17 17.44 25.61
C PHE A 1074 -0.42 16.60 24.55
N SER A 1075 0.01 17.17 23.42
CA SER A 1075 0.83 16.46 22.41
C SER A 1075 2.28 16.18 22.85
N LEU A 1076 2.71 16.73 23.98
CA LEU A 1076 3.99 16.45 24.65
C LEU A 1076 3.85 15.33 25.70
N LEU A 1077 2.62 15.07 26.17
CA LEU A 1077 2.27 14.03 27.16
C LEU A 1077 1.64 12.78 26.53
N ALA A 1078 0.97 12.91 25.39
CA ALA A 1078 0.50 11.84 24.50
C ALA A 1078 1.45 11.70 23.31
#